data_AF-A0A925DTU1-F1
#
_entry.id   AF-A0A925DTU1-F1
#
_cell.length_a   1.000
_cell.length_b   1.000
_cell.length_c   1.000
_cell.angle_alpha   90.00
_cell.angle_beta   90.00
_cell.angle_gamma   90.00
#
_symmetry.space_group_name_H-M   'P 1'
#
loop_
_entity.id
_entity.type
_entity.pdbx_description
1 polymer ?
#
loop_
_entity_poly.entity_id
_entity_poly.type
_entity_poly.pdbx_seq_one_letter_code
_entity_poly.pdbx_strand_id
1 'polypeptide(L)'
;MNFIGEHLLPGQIGHFFIILSFFASLLATVFFFIGSGKRDPIQKQQWLKHARVLFFTQVISVVTVFLIVFYICSNHLYEYMYAYKHASKELESKYLLACIWEGQEGSFILWILSHSIFGVIIILKRKAAMVSHWEPYLMTVISLAQFFLLMMILGIYVFDVRIGNSLFTLTRNEINAPIFNQATYLSFIKDGMGLNILLRNYWMVIHPPVLFLGFASTIVPFAFAYAGLQSKQFGDWVKAALPWTLMSACILGVGIMMGGKWAYESLSFGGYWAWDPVENASLVPWLILIAGLHTMLVYKSTGHSLRATYLFAILSFCFVLYSTFLTRTGVLGDTSVHSFTEAGKAINVMIGMFVLCFTVPALVLLFANYKNIPAIHKEENTNSREFWMFIGSLVFFLSAMFISAKTSVPVINFAFGTKIAPPENVEFSYNKVAVLIAIIIGLLTAVTQYLKYKTTGKAYLLKKIAFPTLLAAVVTAVVVIVYPITYYKEGLGFLGAIYVAFFATVYSLIANAMYIWTVLKGNILSGGASIAHAGFAMMLVGMLISSGNKKVISSSMVNGINFAAGTDPMTKEKDDPKENLTLIRDVPTIMGEYEVTYLKDSAGHEDGRKFYQLNFERKDANKNVKEKFVVSPDVYLMKDNNMSSNPDTRSYFTKDVYTYISYALNETATEDTAQFKLVELHEGDSTFYSNGYIILNKVEKNPSNSRYNYKSTDL
;
A
#
# COMPACT_ATOMS: atom_id res chain seq x y z
N MET A 1 -39.35 24.33 7.22
CA MET A 1 -39.22 23.83 8.60
C MET A 1 -37.91 24.35 9.15
N ASN A 2 -37.91 25.00 10.32
CA ASN A 2 -36.66 25.41 10.99
C ASN A 2 -36.19 24.23 11.85
N PHE A 3 -35.06 23.63 11.50
CA PHE A 3 -34.48 22.53 12.27
C PHE A 3 -33.75 23.06 13.49
N ILE A 4 -33.97 22.44 14.64
CA ILE A 4 -33.46 22.88 15.94
C ILE A 4 -32.08 22.27 16.19
N GLY A 5 -31.09 23.11 16.48
CA GLY A 5 -29.73 22.69 16.82
C GLY A 5 -28.77 22.52 15.62
N GLU A 6 -29.20 22.80 14.39
CA GLU A 6 -28.31 22.77 13.21
C GLU A 6 -27.36 24.00 13.20
N HIS A 7 -26.07 23.75 13.01
CA HIS A 7 -25.04 24.77 12.79
C HIS A 7 -24.66 24.81 11.32
N LEU A 8 -25.43 25.52 10.50
CA LEU A 8 -25.28 25.52 9.03
C LEU A 8 -24.15 26.42 8.50
N LEU A 9 -23.74 27.43 9.27
CA LEU A 9 -22.76 28.43 8.83
C LEU A 9 -21.39 27.81 8.45
N PRO A 10 -20.79 26.88 9.24
CA PRO A 10 -19.55 26.20 8.85
C PRO A 10 -19.62 25.55 7.48
N GLY A 11 -20.68 24.79 7.20
CA GLY A 11 -20.88 24.12 5.92
C GLY A 11 -21.12 25.07 4.75
N GLN A 12 -21.87 26.16 4.98
CA GLN A 12 -22.07 27.20 3.96
C GLN A 12 -20.77 27.89 3.57
N ILE A 13 -19.94 28.25 4.56
CA ILE A 13 -18.62 28.84 4.33
C ILE A 13 -17.70 27.82 3.64
N GLY A 14 -17.69 26.58 4.11
CA GLY A 14 -16.90 25.50 3.52
C GLY A 14 -17.25 25.26 2.06
N HIS A 15 -18.54 25.17 1.74
CA HIS A 15 -19.01 24.97 0.37
C HIS A 15 -18.69 26.18 -0.54
N PHE A 16 -18.82 27.41 -0.02
CA PHE A 16 -18.38 28.60 -0.74
C PHE A 16 -16.88 28.52 -1.11
N PHE A 17 -16.02 28.12 -0.18
CA PHE A 17 -14.59 27.97 -0.45
C PHE A 17 -14.27 26.82 -1.41
N ILE A 18 -15.04 25.71 -1.41
CA ILE A 18 -14.93 24.68 -2.46
C ILE A 18 -15.23 25.30 -3.82
N ILE A 19 -16.35 26.01 -3.98
CA ILE A 19 -16.72 26.64 -5.25
C ILE A 19 -15.66 27.67 -5.70
N LEU A 20 -15.21 28.53 -4.78
CA LEU A 20 -14.18 29.53 -5.04
C LEU A 20 -12.88 28.87 -5.51
N SER A 21 -12.45 27.81 -4.83
CA SER A 21 -11.24 27.07 -5.19
C SER A 21 -11.37 26.37 -6.55
N PHE A 22 -12.54 25.81 -6.87
CA PHE A 22 -12.83 25.17 -8.14
C PHE A 22 -12.67 26.15 -9.30
N PHE A 23 -13.35 27.31 -9.26
CA PHE A 23 -13.22 28.33 -10.30
C PHE A 23 -11.81 28.94 -10.34
N ALA A 24 -11.18 29.17 -9.18
CA ALA A 24 -9.82 29.69 -9.12
C ALA A 24 -8.81 28.71 -9.77
N SER A 25 -8.94 27.40 -9.56
CA SER A 25 -8.08 26.38 -10.18
C SER A 25 -8.27 26.31 -11.71
N LEU A 26 -9.51 26.42 -12.18
CA LEU A 26 -9.82 26.45 -13.61
C LEU A 26 -9.20 27.68 -14.28
N LEU A 27 -9.43 28.87 -13.72
CA LEU A 27 -8.88 30.11 -14.26
C LEU A 27 -7.34 30.15 -14.15
N ALA A 28 -6.76 29.64 -13.06
CA ALA A 28 -5.32 29.52 -12.91
C ALA A 28 -4.74 28.64 -14.02
N THR A 29 -5.36 27.49 -14.31
CA THR A 29 -4.97 26.59 -15.40
C THR A 29 -4.94 27.32 -16.74
N VAL A 30 -6.04 28.00 -17.09
CA VAL A 30 -6.16 28.76 -18.33
C VAL A 30 -5.09 29.85 -18.41
N PHE A 31 -4.86 30.60 -17.33
CA PHE A 31 -3.94 31.74 -17.34
C PHE A 31 -2.48 31.29 -17.38
N PHE A 32 -2.12 30.20 -16.68
CA PHE A 32 -0.79 29.59 -16.80
C PHE A 32 -0.56 29.06 -18.22
N PHE A 33 -1.56 28.39 -18.82
CA PHE A 33 -1.46 27.87 -20.18
C PHE A 33 -1.27 28.99 -21.20
N ILE A 34 -2.12 30.02 -21.17
CA ILE A 34 -1.99 31.20 -22.05
C ILE A 34 -0.64 31.88 -21.82
N GLY A 35 -0.26 32.13 -20.56
CA GLY A 35 1.01 32.76 -20.21
C GLY A 35 2.23 31.99 -20.69
N SER A 36 2.16 30.65 -20.76
CA SER A 36 3.24 29.80 -21.28
C SER A 36 3.51 30.02 -22.78
N GLY A 37 2.48 30.38 -23.56
CA GLY A 37 2.57 30.61 -25.01
C GLY A 37 2.91 32.03 -25.43
N LYS A 38 2.94 33.01 -24.51
CA LYS A 38 3.22 34.42 -24.84
C LYS A 38 4.72 34.68 -25.05
N ARG A 39 5.05 35.32 -26.18
CA ARG A 39 6.42 35.76 -26.52
C ARG A 39 6.79 37.10 -25.89
N ASP A 40 5.84 38.05 -25.83
CA ASP A 40 6.03 39.35 -25.19
C ASP A 40 6.22 39.17 -23.66
N PRO A 41 7.39 39.56 -23.10
CA PRO A 41 7.66 39.43 -21.68
C PRO A 41 6.66 40.15 -20.77
N ILE A 42 6.14 41.30 -21.20
CA ILE A 42 5.21 42.11 -20.37
C ILE A 42 3.88 41.40 -20.26
N GLN A 43 3.28 41.03 -21.40
CA GLN A 43 2.03 40.24 -21.42
C GLN A 43 2.20 38.91 -20.67
N LYS A 44 3.32 38.20 -20.89
CA LYS A 44 3.61 36.95 -20.16
C LYS A 44 3.58 37.17 -18.65
N GLN A 45 4.27 38.20 -18.15
CA GLN A 45 4.29 38.48 -16.71
C GLN A 45 2.90 38.86 -16.16
N GLN A 46 2.09 39.60 -16.92
CA GLN A 46 0.72 39.94 -16.51
C GLN A 46 -0.15 38.68 -16.32
N TRP A 47 -0.19 37.79 -17.32
CA TRP A 47 -0.92 36.51 -17.22
C TRP A 47 -0.45 35.67 -16.04
N LEU A 48 0.88 35.53 -15.86
CA LEU A 48 1.45 34.75 -14.76
C LEU A 48 1.18 35.38 -13.39
N LYS A 49 1.11 36.72 -13.29
CA LYS A 49 0.75 37.38 -12.02
C LYS A 49 -0.67 37.01 -11.61
N HIS A 50 -1.64 37.10 -12.52
CA HIS A 50 -3.02 36.73 -12.24
C HIS A 50 -3.17 35.23 -11.96
N ALA A 51 -2.49 34.38 -12.74
CA ALA A 51 -2.50 32.93 -12.53
C ALA A 51 -2.01 32.53 -11.13
N ARG A 52 -0.92 33.15 -10.65
CA ARG A 52 -0.39 32.92 -9.29
C ARG A 52 -1.35 33.39 -8.21
N VAL A 53 -2.00 34.55 -8.37
CA VAL A 53 -3.00 35.03 -7.41
C VAL A 53 -4.15 34.03 -7.31
N LEU A 54 -4.68 33.58 -8.45
CA LEU A 54 -5.74 32.57 -8.50
C LEU A 54 -5.31 31.25 -7.84
N PHE A 55 -4.09 30.79 -8.09
CA PHE A 55 -3.54 29.61 -7.43
C PHE A 55 -3.47 29.79 -5.91
N PHE A 56 -2.95 30.92 -5.41
CA PHE A 56 -2.92 31.19 -3.97
C PHE A 56 -4.33 31.31 -3.36
N THR A 57 -5.30 31.90 -4.08
CA THR A 57 -6.71 31.90 -3.68
C THR A 57 -7.24 30.49 -3.53
N GLN A 58 -6.93 29.59 -4.46
CA GLN A 58 -7.28 28.17 -4.36
C GLN A 58 -6.62 27.51 -3.15
N VAL A 59 -5.32 27.73 -2.91
CA VAL A 59 -4.60 27.15 -1.77
C VAL A 59 -5.21 27.59 -0.44
N ILE A 60 -5.44 28.90 -0.26
CA ILE A 60 -6.06 29.43 0.97
C ILE A 60 -7.46 28.86 1.16
N SER A 61 -8.26 28.78 0.09
CA SER A 61 -9.60 28.21 0.12
C SER A 61 -9.60 26.75 0.58
N VAL A 62 -8.69 25.93 0.06
CA VAL A 62 -8.60 24.50 0.41
C VAL A 62 -8.12 24.31 1.85
N VAL A 63 -7.15 25.09 2.31
CA VAL A 63 -6.71 25.05 3.72
C VAL A 63 -7.88 25.42 4.64
N THR A 64 -8.67 26.43 4.28
CA THR A 64 -9.88 26.79 5.03
C THR A 64 -10.92 25.66 5.04
N VAL A 65 -11.16 25.01 3.90
CA VAL A 65 -12.05 23.83 3.81
C VAL A 65 -11.58 22.72 4.75
N PHE A 66 -10.28 22.38 4.75
CA PHE A 66 -9.71 21.38 5.65
C PHE A 66 -9.93 21.74 7.12
N LEU A 67 -9.68 22.99 7.51
CA LEU A 67 -9.89 23.47 8.89
C LEU A 67 -11.37 23.43 9.30
N ILE A 68 -12.29 23.75 8.39
CA ILE A 68 -13.73 23.67 8.65
C ILE A 68 -14.18 22.22 8.82
N VAL A 69 -13.69 21.30 7.98
CA VAL A 69 -14.00 19.87 8.12
C VAL A 69 -13.45 19.32 9.44
N PHE A 70 -12.23 19.71 9.81
CA PHE A 70 -11.67 19.37 11.12
C PHE A 70 -12.53 19.91 12.27
N TYR A 71 -12.98 21.17 12.19
CA TYR A 71 -13.88 21.77 13.17
C TYR A 71 -15.21 21.00 13.28
N ILE A 72 -15.83 20.66 12.14
CA ILE A 72 -17.09 19.90 12.07
C ILE A 72 -16.94 18.51 12.72
N CYS A 73 -15.86 17.79 12.39
CA CYS A 73 -15.60 16.46 12.94
C CYS A 73 -15.25 16.53 14.43
N SER A 74 -14.41 17.50 14.84
CA SER A 74 -13.94 17.62 16.23
C SER A 74 -15.03 18.08 17.21
N ASN A 75 -16.05 18.78 16.71
CA ASN A 75 -17.22 19.18 17.50
C ASN A 75 -18.41 18.24 17.30
N HIS A 76 -18.23 17.12 16.59
CA HIS A 76 -19.25 16.09 16.38
C HIS A 76 -20.58 16.64 15.82
N LEU A 77 -20.48 17.55 14.85
CA LEU A 77 -21.64 18.19 14.20
C LEU A 77 -22.32 17.22 13.22
N TYR A 78 -23.18 16.33 13.75
CA TYR A 78 -23.81 15.23 13.02
C TYR A 78 -24.94 15.63 12.06
N GLU A 79 -25.31 16.91 12.03
CA GLU A 79 -26.08 17.47 10.92
C GLU A 79 -25.34 17.32 9.58
N TYR A 80 -24.01 17.23 9.60
CA TYR A 80 -23.19 16.96 8.42
C TYR A 80 -22.98 15.46 8.23
N MET A 81 -23.30 14.97 7.04
CA MET A 81 -23.22 13.55 6.69
C MET A 81 -21.79 13.01 6.85
N TYR A 82 -20.78 13.83 6.55
CA TYR A 82 -19.38 13.44 6.70
C TYR A 82 -19.01 13.17 8.17
N ALA A 83 -19.36 14.08 9.09
CA ALA A 83 -19.13 13.87 10.53
C ALA A 83 -19.94 12.68 11.05
N TYR A 84 -21.21 12.57 10.65
CA TYR A 84 -22.05 11.44 11.02
C TYR A 84 -21.47 10.09 10.58
N LYS A 85 -20.86 10.03 9.38
CA LYS A 85 -20.25 8.81 8.86
C LYS A 85 -18.92 8.44 9.50
N HIS A 86 -18.07 9.42 9.83
CA HIS A 86 -16.66 9.17 10.10
C HIS A 86 -16.19 9.57 11.50
N ALA A 87 -16.92 10.46 12.20
CA ALA A 87 -16.58 10.90 13.55
C ALA A 87 -17.47 10.22 14.60
N SER A 88 -16.89 9.95 15.77
CA SER A 88 -17.58 9.42 16.95
C SER A 88 -16.90 9.97 18.20
N LYS A 89 -17.63 10.05 19.32
CA LYS A 89 -17.09 10.48 20.62
C LYS A 89 -16.14 9.46 21.25
N GLU A 90 -16.17 8.22 20.80
CA GLU A 90 -15.27 7.16 21.27
C GLU A 90 -13.87 7.24 20.63
N LEU A 91 -13.71 7.99 19.53
CA LEU A 91 -12.44 8.06 18.81
C LEU A 91 -11.41 8.84 19.62
N GLU A 92 -10.22 8.24 19.81
CA GLU A 92 -9.04 8.97 20.24
C GLU A 92 -8.74 10.15 19.31
N SER A 93 -8.14 11.23 19.84
CA SER A 93 -7.87 12.46 19.08
C SER A 93 -7.06 12.25 17.79
N LYS A 94 -6.12 11.28 17.79
CA LYS A 94 -5.34 10.90 16.60
C LYS A 94 -6.23 10.32 15.48
N TYR A 95 -7.26 9.57 15.84
CA TYR A 95 -8.22 8.99 14.91
C TYR A 95 -9.30 9.98 14.48
N LEU A 96 -9.63 10.93 15.35
CA LEU A 96 -10.49 12.06 15.01
C LEU A 96 -9.84 12.98 13.95
N LEU A 97 -8.52 13.09 13.94
CA LEU A 97 -7.80 13.72 12.84
C LEU A 97 -7.84 12.84 11.57
N ALA A 98 -7.61 11.53 11.72
CA ALA A 98 -7.58 10.61 10.60
C ALA A 98 -8.93 10.40 9.90
N CYS A 99 -10.05 10.66 10.58
CA CYS A 99 -11.38 10.58 9.99
C CYS A 99 -11.59 11.57 8.83
N ILE A 100 -10.78 12.63 8.73
CA ILE A 100 -10.83 13.60 7.63
C ILE A 100 -10.35 13.00 6.30
N TRP A 101 -9.58 11.92 6.31
CA TRP A 101 -9.02 11.35 5.08
C TRP A 101 -9.29 9.88 4.86
N GLU A 102 -10.01 9.26 5.78
CA GLU A 102 -10.50 7.90 5.61
C GLU A 102 -11.51 7.80 4.46
N GLY A 103 -12.50 8.69 4.47
CA GLY A 103 -13.49 8.79 3.41
C GLY A 103 -12.90 9.23 2.06
N GLN A 104 -13.65 8.97 0.99
CA GLN A 104 -13.23 9.27 -0.37
C GLN A 104 -13.02 10.77 -0.61
N GLU A 105 -13.98 11.59 -0.22
CA GLU A 105 -13.94 13.05 -0.34
C GLU A 105 -12.76 13.64 0.43
N GLY A 106 -12.52 13.09 1.62
CA GLY A 106 -11.41 13.44 2.49
C GLY A 106 -10.03 13.18 1.90
N SER A 107 -9.87 11.99 1.31
CA SER A 107 -8.63 11.62 0.62
C SER A 107 -8.33 12.51 -0.59
N PHE A 108 -9.36 13.02 -1.29
CA PHE A 108 -9.16 14.02 -2.33
C PHE A 108 -8.63 15.34 -1.75
N ILE A 109 -9.09 15.77 -0.57
CA ILE A 109 -8.53 16.97 0.10
C ILE A 109 -7.04 16.77 0.42
N LEU A 110 -6.62 15.60 0.93
CA LEU A 110 -5.19 15.33 1.16
C LEU A 110 -4.37 15.45 -0.13
N TRP A 111 -4.90 14.96 -1.25
CA TRP A 111 -4.24 15.07 -2.54
C TRP A 111 -4.16 16.53 -3.02
N ILE A 112 -5.26 17.28 -2.92
CA ILE A 112 -5.34 18.71 -3.25
C ILE A 112 -4.33 19.51 -2.40
N LEU A 113 -4.24 19.24 -1.10
CA LEU A 113 -3.27 19.86 -0.21
C LEU A 113 -1.82 19.53 -0.60
N SER A 114 -1.55 18.26 -0.94
CA SER A 114 -0.22 17.82 -1.37
C SER A 114 0.23 18.50 -2.68
N HIS A 115 -0.65 18.56 -3.68
CA HIS A 115 -0.40 19.33 -4.91
C HIS A 115 -0.25 20.83 -4.62
N SER A 116 -0.99 21.38 -3.66
CA SER A 116 -0.88 22.78 -3.24
C SER A 116 0.51 23.08 -2.69
N ILE A 117 1.06 22.20 -1.83
CA ILE A 117 2.42 22.30 -1.31
C ILE A 117 3.44 22.34 -2.47
N PHE A 118 3.36 21.40 -3.41
CA PHE A 118 4.29 21.36 -4.55
C PHE A 118 4.16 22.58 -5.46
N GLY A 119 2.94 23.01 -5.76
CA GLY A 119 2.70 24.22 -6.56
C GLY A 119 3.23 25.49 -5.89
N VAL A 120 3.03 25.65 -4.58
CA VAL A 120 3.61 26.76 -3.81
C VAL A 120 5.14 26.72 -3.88
N ILE A 121 5.77 25.56 -3.66
CA ILE A 121 7.24 25.44 -3.76
C ILE A 121 7.75 25.82 -5.15
N ILE A 122 7.07 25.39 -6.22
CA ILE A 122 7.43 25.74 -7.60
C ILE A 122 7.32 27.26 -7.84
N ILE A 123 6.23 27.89 -7.42
CA ILE A 123 6.05 29.35 -7.53
C ILE A 123 7.11 30.10 -6.70
N LEU A 124 7.44 29.64 -5.50
CA LEU A 124 8.49 30.25 -4.67
C LEU A 124 9.87 30.12 -5.34
N LYS A 125 10.14 28.98 -6.00
CA LYS A 125 11.37 28.75 -6.75
C LYS A 125 11.37 29.30 -8.18
N ARG A 126 10.37 30.09 -8.59
CA ARG A 126 10.26 30.65 -9.96
C ARG A 126 11.44 31.50 -10.45
N LYS A 127 12.28 32.02 -9.56
CA LYS A 127 13.49 32.76 -9.95
C LYS A 127 14.73 31.85 -10.06
N ALA A 128 14.66 30.62 -9.55
CA ALA A 128 15.75 29.67 -9.65
C ALA A 128 15.90 29.20 -11.10
N ALA A 129 17.14 29.15 -11.60
CA ALA A 129 17.43 28.77 -12.99
C ALA A 129 16.81 27.42 -13.39
N MET A 130 16.73 26.46 -12.46
CA MET A 130 16.15 25.14 -12.71
C MET A 130 14.62 25.14 -12.88
N VAL A 131 13.91 26.19 -12.47
CA VAL A 131 12.43 26.23 -12.48
C VAL A 131 11.90 27.38 -13.32
N SER A 132 12.67 28.47 -13.46
CA SER A 132 12.15 29.77 -13.94
C SER A 132 11.41 29.73 -15.27
N HIS A 133 12.01 29.15 -16.31
CA HIS A 133 11.36 29.05 -17.62
C HIS A 133 10.25 28.00 -17.65
N TRP A 134 10.31 27.01 -16.75
CA TRP A 134 9.40 25.87 -16.68
C TRP A 134 8.12 26.15 -15.90
N GLU A 135 8.15 27.08 -14.94
CA GLU A 135 7.05 27.39 -14.02
C GLU A 135 5.66 27.44 -14.71
N PRO A 136 5.45 28.18 -15.83
CA PRO A 136 4.12 28.27 -16.44
C PRO A 136 3.56 26.91 -16.89
N TYR A 137 4.42 26.07 -17.46
CA TYR A 137 4.02 24.73 -17.92
C TYR A 137 3.75 23.82 -16.72
N LEU A 138 4.61 23.85 -15.70
CA LEU A 138 4.44 23.05 -14.49
C LEU A 138 3.13 23.38 -13.78
N MET A 139 2.86 24.67 -13.60
CA MET A 139 1.68 25.14 -12.91
C MET A 139 0.40 24.94 -13.73
N THR A 140 0.47 24.87 -15.07
CA THR A 140 -0.68 24.50 -15.91
C THR A 140 -1.14 23.09 -15.56
N VAL A 141 -0.21 22.14 -15.50
CA VAL A 141 -0.47 20.73 -15.19
C VAL A 141 -0.99 20.57 -13.75
N ILE A 142 -0.33 21.21 -12.78
CA ILE A 142 -0.73 21.13 -11.37
C ILE A 142 -2.12 21.75 -11.16
N SER A 143 -2.37 22.93 -11.73
CA SER A 143 -3.68 23.59 -11.60
C SER A 143 -4.79 22.79 -12.27
N LEU A 144 -4.50 22.12 -13.39
CA LEU A 144 -5.46 21.24 -14.06
C LEU A 144 -5.82 20.04 -13.18
N ALA A 145 -4.85 19.45 -12.49
CA ALA A 145 -5.12 18.35 -11.56
C ALA A 145 -5.94 18.82 -10.36
N GLN A 146 -5.65 20.03 -9.84
CA GLN A 146 -6.47 20.66 -8.79
C GLN A 146 -7.92 20.83 -9.24
N PHE A 147 -8.14 21.28 -10.48
CA PHE A 147 -9.49 21.43 -11.04
C PHE A 147 -10.28 20.12 -11.03
N PHE A 148 -9.69 19.01 -11.48
CA PHE A 148 -10.37 17.71 -11.48
C PHE A 148 -10.64 17.20 -10.06
N LEU A 149 -9.68 17.33 -9.14
CA LEU A 149 -9.88 16.90 -7.75
C LEU A 149 -10.95 17.75 -7.04
N LEU A 150 -10.98 19.07 -7.29
CA LEU A 150 -12.00 19.96 -6.74
C LEU A 150 -13.38 19.70 -7.35
N MET A 151 -13.45 19.30 -8.62
CA MET A 151 -14.69 18.84 -9.25
C MET A 151 -15.28 17.62 -8.52
N MET A 152 -14.43 16.70 -8.04
CA MET A 152 -14.87 15.49 -7.33
C MET A 152 -15.49 15.79 -5.95
N ILE A 153 -15.16 16.92 -5.33
CA ILE A 153 -15.71 17.35 -4.04
C ILE A 153 -16.68 18.53 -4.15
N LEU A 154 -17.09 18.90 -5.37
CA LEU A 154 -17.86 20.11 -5.62
C LEU A 154 -19.26 20.06 -5.02
N GLY A 155 -19.99 18.96 -5.21
CA GLY A 155 -21.31 18.71 -4.63
C GLY A 155 -22.43 19.62 -5.13
N ILE A 156 -22.40 20.03 -6.39
CA ILE A 156 -23.46 20.84 -7.02
C ILE A 156 -24.34 19.98 -7.93
N TYR A 157 -25.62 20.30 -8.04
CA TYR A 157 -26.53 19.67 -8.98
C TYR A 157 -26.59 20.49 -10.28
N VAL A 158 -26.33 19.84 -11.41
CA VAL A 158 -26.52 20.43 -12.74
C VAL A 158 -27.57 19.58 -13.46
N PHE A 159 -28.77 20.14 -13.61
CA PHE A 159 -29.98 19.37 -13.94
C PHE A 159 -30.19 18.24 -12.92
N ASP A 160 -30.39 17.00 -13.37
CA ASP A 160 -30.60 15.82 -12.52
C ASP A 160 -29.29 15.09 -12.17
N VAL A 161 -28.12 15.69 -12.46
CA VAL A 161 -26.81 15.06 -12.23
C VAL A 161 -26.06 15.82 -11.13
N ARG A 162 -25.70 15.10 -10.07
CA ARG A 162 -24.82 15.60 -9.00
C ARG A 162 -23.36 15.56 -9.46
N ILE A 163 -22.71 16.72 -9.49
CA ILE A 163 -21.29 16.88 -9.78
C ILE A 163 -20.50 16.89 -8.46
N GLY A 164 -19.76 15.82 -8.21
CA GLY A 164 -18.94 15.65 -7.01
C GLY A 164 -19.74 15.35 -5.74
N ASN A 165 -19.04 14.94 -4.70
CA ASN A 165 -19.59 14.72 -3.37
C ASN A 165 -19.01 15.75 -2.40
N SER A 166 -19.82 16.74 -2.00
CA SER A 166 -19.40 17.74 -1.01
C SER A 166 -19.34 17.13 0.39
N LEU A 167 -18.31 17.47 1.16
CA LEU A 167 -18.19 17.10 2.58
C LEU A 167 -19.19 17.83 3.47
N PHE A 168 -19.86 18.85 2.95
CA PHE A 168 -20.77 19.72 3.69
C PHE A 168 -22.25 19.38 3.45
N THR A 169 -22.56 18.23 2.82
CA THR A 169 -23.94 17.79 2.67
C THR A 169 -24.56 17.41 4.01
N LEU A 170 -25.81 17.80 4.20
CA LEU A 170 -26.53 17.53 5.44
C LEU A 170 -27.04 16.09 5.47
N THR A 171 -26.93 15.43 6.62
CA THR A 171 -27.39 14.05 6.86
C THR A 171 -28.85 13.87 6.45
N ARG A 172 -29.71 14.85 6.77
CA ARG A 172 -31.14 14.85 6.41
C ARG A 172 -31.45 14.88 4.92
N ASN A 173 -30.49 15.31 4.09
CA ASN A 173 -30.66 15.36 2.64
C ASN A 173 -30.13 14.10 1.95
N GLU A 174 -29.32 13.30 2.65
CA GLU A 174 -28.62 12.12 2.10
C GLU A 174 -29.24 10.81 2.60
N ILE A 175 -29.85 10.79 3.78
CA ILE A 175 -30.51 9.61 4.34
C ILE A 175 -32.02 9.80 4.28
N ASN A 176 -32.71 8.89 3.58
CA ASN A 176 -34.17 8.86 3.58
C ASN A 176 -34.67 8.07 4.80
N ALA A 177 -35.04 8.77 5.87
CA ALA A 177 -35.63 8.16 7.06
C ALA A 177 -36.69 9.08 7.70
N PRO A 178 -37.75 8.52 8.32
CA PRO A 178 -38.84 9.31 8.90
C PRO A 178 -38.40 10.32 9.98
N ILE A 179 -37.28 10.06 10.66
CA ILE A 179 -36.72 10.96 11.69
C ILE A 179 -36.38 12.35 11.13
N PHE A 180 -35.99 12.44 9.85
CA PHE A 180 -35.57 13.69 9.22
C PHE A 180 -36.74 14.60 8.82
N ASN A 181 -37.98 14.09 8.91
CA ASN A 181 -39.19 14.90 8.74
C ASN A 181 -39.55 15.69 10.02
N GLN A 182 -38.74 15.59 11.08
CA GLN A 182 -38.96 16.27 12.36
C GLN A 182 -37.90 17.34 12.59
N ALA A 183 -38.32 18.51 13.08
CA ALA A 183 -37.41 19.63 13.37
C ALA A 183 -36.33 19.30 14.42
N THR A 184 -36.58 18.31 15.29
CA THR A 184 -35.71 17.89 16.40
C THR A 184 -34.88 16.65 16.09
N TYR A 185 -34.71 16.27 14.82
CA TYR A 185 -34.06 15.00 14.42
C TYR A 185 -32.69 14.77 15.10
N LEU A 186 -31.90 15.83 15.32
CA LEU A 186 -30.59 15.76 15.97
C LEU A 186 -30.64 15.19 17.38
N SER A 187 -31.75 15.37 18.11
CA SER A 187 -31.90 14.81 19.47
C SER A 187 -31.95 13.27 19.48
N PHE A 188 -32.28 12.66 18.34
CA PHE A 188 -32.30 11.21 18.13
C PHE A 188 -30.95 10.65 17.68
N ILE A 189 -30.05 11.49 17.16
CA ILE A 189 -28.68 11.10 16.78
C ILE A 189 -27.78 11.26 18.02
N LYS A 190 -27.46 10.14 18.68
CA LYS A 190 -26.63 10.14 19.90
C LYS A 190 -25.13 10.26 19.62
N ASP A 191 -24.69 9.57 18.58
CA ASP A 191 -23.31 9.58 18.10
C ASP A 191 -23.25 9.32 16.59
N GLY A 192 -22.08 9.56 15.97
CA GLY A 192 -21.81 9.17 14.60
C GLY A 192 -21.30 7.73 14.51
N MET A 193 -21.23 7.19 13.30
CA MET A 193 -20.77 5.82 13.06
C MET A 193 -19.27 5.64 13.36
N GLY A 194 -18.50 6.73 13.31
CA GLY A 194 -17.05 6.72 13.53
C GLY A 194 -16.28 6.05 12.40
N LEU A 195 -14.95 5.98 12.57
CA LEU A 195 -14.08 5.23 11.66
C LEU A 195 -14.48 3.76 11.63
N ASN A 196 -14.38 3.14 10.46
CA ASN A 196 -14.31 1.69 10.37
C ASN A 196 -13.26 1.21 11.37
N ILE A 197 -13.66 0.26 12.18
CA ILE A 197 -12.94 -0.12 13.37
C ILE A 197 -11.54 -0.66 13.04
N LEU A 198 -11.37 -1.29 11.88
CA LEU A 198 -10.09 -1.79 11.37
C LEU A 198 -9.12 -0.67 10.98
N LEU A 199 -9.66 0.53 10.74
CA LEU A 199 -8.90 1.73 10.45
C LEU A 199 -8.51 2.48 11.73
N ARG A 200 -8.92 2.01 12.92
CA ARG A 200 -8.49 2.54 14.23
C ARG A 200 -7.12 2.00 14.62
N ASN A 201 -6.17 2.06 13.69
CA ASN A 201 -4.77 1.71 13.86
C ASN A 201 -3.91 2.95 13.63
N TYR A 202 -2.82 3.13 14.39
CA TYR A 202 -1.88 4.24 14.21
C TYR A 202 -1.39 4.40 12.76
N TRP A 203 -1.26 3.31 12.00
CA TRP A 203 -0.91 3.37 10.58
C TRP A 203 -1.91 4.19 9.75
N MET A 204 -3.19 4.16 10.07
CA MET A 204 -4.21 4.98 9.39
C MET A 204 -3.95 6.49 9.53
N VAL A 205 -3.28 6.89 10.61
CA VAL A 205 -2.94 8.29 10.86
C VAL A 205 -1.78 8.76 9.96
N ILE A 206 -0.82 7.89 9.66
CA ILE A 206 0.45 8.30 9.03
C ILE A 206 0.64 7.76 7.61
N HIS A 207 0.14 6.57 7.30
CA HIS A 207 0.34 5.93 6.00
C HIS A 207 -0.40 6.67 4.87
N PRO A 208 -1.73 6.94 4.94
CA PRO A 208 -2.41 7.63 3.85
C PRO A 208 -1.80 9.01 3.52
N PRO A 209 -1.48 9.90 4.50
CA PRO A 209 -0.81 11.16 4.18
C PRO A 209 0.52 10.99 3.44
N VAL A 210 1.36 10.02 3.83
CA VAL A 210 2.64 9.76 3.16
C VAL A 210 2.43 9.18 1.77
N LEU A 211 1.52 8.21 1.61
CA LEU A 211 1.22 7.60 0.31
C LEU A 211 0.64 8.64 -0.67
N PHE A 212 -0.33 9.44 -0.24
CA PHE A 212 -0.91 10.50 -1.06
C PHE A 212 0.08 11.60 -1.40
N LEU A 213 0.99 11.97 -0.48
CA LEU A 213 2.09 12.89 -0.79
C LEU A 213 3.01 12.28 -1.87
N GLY A 214 3.28 10.97 -1.80
CA GLY A 214 3.99 10.20 -2.81
C GLY A 214 3.31 10.26 -4.17
N PHE A 215 2.04 9.89 -4.25
CA PHE A 215 1.21 9.99 -5.46
C PHE A 215 1.21 11.39 -6.04
N ALA A 216 0.91 12.41 -5.22
CA ALA A 216 0.88 13.80 -5.61
C ALA A 216 2.22 14.29 -6.16
N SER A 217 3.34 13.83 -5.59
CA SER A 217 4.66 14.28 -6.03
C SER A 217 5.02 13.83 -7.44
N THR A 218 4.47 12.71 -7.93
CA THR A 218 4.74 12.18 -9.29
C THR A 218 4.23 13.10 -10.41
N ILE A 219 3.33 14.04 -10.10
CA ILE A 219 2.89 15.05 -11.07
C ILE A 219 4.04 15.98 -11.49
N VAL A 220 5.04 16.19 -10.63
CA VAL A 220 6.14 17.13 -10.91
C VAL A 220 7.04 16.64 -12.04
N PRO A 221 7.60 15.41 -12.02
CA PRO A 221 8.34 14.89 -13.17
C PRO A 221 7.47 14.76 -14.43
N PHE A 222 6.20 14.38 -14.31
CA PHE A 222 5.24 14.40 -15.42
C PHE A 222 5.12 15.82 -16.02
N ALA A 223 5.00 16.84 -15.17
CA ALA A 223 4.83 18.21 -15.61
C ALA A 223 6.08 18.77 -16.30
N PHE A 224 7.28 18.37 -15.86
CA PHE A 224 8.53 18.71 -16.55
C PHE A 224 8.62 18.02 -17.92
N ALA A 225 8.20 16.76 -18.03
CA ALA A 225 8.11 16.06 -19.30
C ALA A 225 7.12 16.75 -20.25
N TYR A 226 5.92 17.10 -19.77
CA TYR A 226 4.97 17.92 -20.52
C TYR A 226 5.60 19.24 -20.97
N ALA A 227 6.29 19.93 -20.07
CA ALA A 227 6.89 21.22 -20.35
C ALA A 227 7.94 21.14 -21.47
N GLY A 228 8.83 20.13 -21.44
CA GLY A 228 9.84 19.94 -22.47
C GLY A 228 9.25 19.62 -23.85
N LEU A 229 8.15 18.86 -23.90
CA LEU A 229 7.44 18.59 -25.15
C LEU A 229 6.71 19.83 -25.67
N GLN A 230 6.01 20.55 -24.79
CA GLN A 230 5.22 21.73 -25.15
C GLN A 230 6.09 22.92 -25.57
N SER A 231 7.22 23.14 -24.90
CA SER A 231 8.19 24.20 -25.23
C SER A 231 9.13 23.82 -26.37
N LYS A 232 9.11 22.55 -26.80
CA LYS A 232 10.06 21.92 -27.75
C LYS A 232 11.52 21.98 -27.29
N GLN A 233 11.77 22.13 -25.99
CA GLN A 233 13.10 22.03 -25.37
C GLN A 233 13.25 20.64 -24.75
N PHE A 234 13.72 19.69 -25.55
CA PHE A 234 13.54 18.27 -25.23
C PHE A 234 14.41 17.71 -24.11
N GLY A 235 15.56 18.33 -23.81
CA GLY A 235 16.56 17.76 -22.89
C GLY A 235 16.68 18.46 -21.53
N ASP A 236 16.56 19.79 -21.54
CA ASP A 236 17.00 20.64 -20.42
C ASP A 236 16.17 20.43 -19.13
N TRP A 237 14.93 19.97 -19.28
CA TRP A 237 14.04 19.67 -18.15
C TRP A 237 14.54 18.53 -17.28
N VAL A 238 15.31 17.56 -17.82
CA VAL A 238 15.72 16.35 -17.09
C VAL A 238 16.56 16.70 -15.86
N LYS A 239 17.49 17.66 -15.99
CA LYS A 239 18.34 18.10 -14.87
C LYS A 239 17.50 18.73 -13.76
N ALA A 240 16.45 19.47 -14.11
CA ALA A 240 15.54 20.09 -13.17
C ALA A 240 14.60 19.08 -12.50
N ALA A 241 14.14 18.06 -13.23
CA ALA A 241 13.21 17.04 -12.75
C ALA A 241 13.87 15.97 -11.86
N LEU A 242 15.17 15.73 -12.00
CA LEU A 242 15.89 14.66 -11.26
C LEU A 242 15.70 14.71 -9.73
N PRO A 243 15.91 15.86 -9.04
CA PRO A 243 15.72 15.93 -7.58
C PRO A 243 14.26 15.65 -7.16
N TRP A 244 13.30 16.11 -7.97
CA TRP A 244 11.88 15.85 -7.73
C TRP A 244 11.55 14.38 -7.92
N THR A 245 12.08 13.75 -8.97
CA THR A 245 11.90 12.32 -9.26
C THR A 245 12.46 11.45 -8.13
N LEU A 246 13.64 11.80 -7.61
CA LEU A 246 14.24 11.10 -6.47
C LEU A 246 13.42 11.25 -5.19
N MET A 247 12.95 12.47 -4.91
CA MET A 247 12.07 12.73 -3.77
C MET A 247 10.75 11.94 -3.89
N SER A 248 10.14 11.93 -5.08
CA SER A 248 8.92 11.16 -5.36
C SER A 248 9.13 9.67 -5.15
N ALA A 249 10.23 9.12 -5.66
CA ALA A 249 10.57 7.71 -5.48
C ALA A 249 10.76 7.34 -4.01
N CYS A 250 11.36 8.25 -3.22
CA CYS A 250 11.55 8.05 -1.78
C CYS A 250 10.22 8.08 -1.02
N ILE A 251 9.45 9.15 -1.15
CA ILE A 251 8.18 9.31 -0.41
C ILE A 251 7.19 8.21 -0.77
N LEU A 252 7.04 7.91 -2.07
CA LEU A 252 6.14 6.85 -2.52
C LEU A 252 6.63 5.47 -2.05
N GLY A 253 7.95 5.21 -2.10
CA GLY A 253 8.52 3.96 -1.59
C GLY A 253 8.27 3.78 -0.09
N VAL A 254 8.45 4.83 0.72
CA VAL A 254 8.13 4.81 2.15
C VAL A 254 6.63 4.57 2.37
N GLY A 255 5.76 5.23 1.61
CA GLY A 255 4.31 5.00 1.67
C GLY A 255 3.95 3.53 1.43
N ILE A 256 4.52 2.90 0.39
CA ILE A 256 4.31 1.48 0.09
C ILE A 256 4.82 0.58 1.23
N MET A 257 6.01 0.85 1.76
CA MET A 257 6.58 0.07 2.87
C MET A 257 5.73 0.17 4.15
N MET A 258 5.21 1.37 4.46
CA MET A 258 4.29 1.57 5.58
C MET A 258 2.99 0.79 5.40
N GLY A 259 2.47 0.73 4.16
CA GLY A 259 1.28 -0.06 3.83
C GLY A 259 1.50 -1.55 4.08
N GLY A 260 2.63 -2.10 3.60
CA GLY A 260 2.97 -3.51 3.84
C GLY A 260 3.19 -3.85 5.32
N LYS A 261 3.77 -2.92 6.09
CA LYS A 261 3.91 -3.09 7.54
C LYS A 261 2.57 -3.01 8.27
N TRP A 262 1.66 -2.13 7.84
CA TRP A 262 0.30 -2.06 8.37
C TRP A 262 -0.47 -3.35 8.07
N ALA A 263 -0.41 -3.86 6.84
CA ALA A 263 -1.01 -5.15 6.46
C ALA A 263 -0.54 -6.28 7.40
N TYR A 264 0.77 -6.36 7.67
CA TYR A 264 1.32 -7.34 8.61
C TYR A 264 0.80 -7.19 10.05
N GLU A 265 0.40 -6.00 10.49
CA GLU A 265 -0.10 -5.75 11.84
C GLU A 265 -1.63 -5.79 11.95
N SER A 266 -2.36 -5.97 10.83
CA SER A 266 -3.83 -5.85 10.83
C SER A 266 -4.55 -6.91 10.01
N LEU A 267 -3.87 -7.72 9.20
CA LEU A 267 -4.52 -8.72 8.33
C LEU A 267 -4.12 -10.14 8.68
N SER A 268 -5.10 -11.04 8.76
CA SER A 268 -5.01 -12.42 9.25
C SER A 268 -4.03 -13.34 8.50
N PHE A 269 -3.65 -13.02 7.26
CA PHE A 269 -2.79 -13.90 6.43
C PHE A 269 -1.31 -13.95 6.87
N GLY A 270 -0.87 -13.18 7.88
CA GLY A 270 0.47 -13.32 8.48
C GLY A 270 1.62 -13.06 7.51
N GLY A 271 1.51 -11.98 6.72
CA GLY A 271 2.50 -11.52 5.77
C GLY A 271 2.42 -10.00 5.55
N TYR A 272 3.37 -9.42 4.82
CA TYR A 272 3.43 -7.98 4.55
C TYR A 272 2.99 -7.60 3.13
N TRP A 273 2.63 -8.59 2.30
CA TRP A 273 2.15 -8.39 0.94
C TRP A 273 1.39 -9.62 0.47
N ALA A 274 0.18 -9.44 -0.06
CA ALA A 274 -0.67 -10.55 -0.54
C ALA A 274 -0.99 -10.45 -2.04
N TRP A 275 -0.32 -9.54 -2.76
CA TRP A 275 -0.65 -9.21 -4.15
C TRP A 275 -2.09 -8.71 -4.33
N ASP A 276 -2.65 -8.06 -3.29
CA ASP A 276 -3.95 -7.42 -3.37
C ASP A 276 -3.95 -6.35 -4.50
N PRO A 277 -5.03 -6.22 -5.28
CA PRO A 277 -5.10 -5.27 -6.39
C PRO A 277 -4.79 -3.81 -6.03
N VAL A 278 -5.14 -3.35 -4.83
CA VAL A 278 -4.88 -1.97 -4.36
C VAL A 278 -3.41 -1.82 -3.95
N GLU A 279 -2.85 -2.81 -3.26
CA GLU A 279 -1.40 -2.88 -2.99
C GLU A 279 -0.60 -2.80 -4.31
N ASN A 280 -0.97 -3.62 -5.29
CA ASN A 280 -0.36 -3.65 -6.62
C ASN A 280 -0.49 -2.31 -7.36
N ALA A 281 -1.65 -1.67 -7.25
CA ALA A 281 -1.89 -0.37 -7.87
C ALA A 281 -0.91 0.68 -7.32
N SER A 282 -0.56 0.65 -6.04
CA SER A 282 0.44 1.55 -5.48
C SER A 282 1.88 1.26 -5.95
N LEU A 283 2.23 -0.01 -6.20
CA LEU A 283 3.57 -0.45 -6.58
C LEU A 283 3.93 -0.13 -8.05
N VAL A 284 3.00 -0.34 -8.97
CA VAL A 284 3.20 -0.12 -10.42
C VAL A 284 3.77 1.27 -10.77
N PRO A 285 3.18 2.40 -10.33
CA PRO A 285 3.71 3.72 -10.66
C PRO A 285 5.09 3.97 -10.07
N TRP A 286 5.42 3.34 -8.92
CA TRP A 286 6.74 3.41 -8.31
C TRP A 286 7.79 2.69 -9.17
N LEU A 287 7.51 1.48 -9.66
CA LEU A 287 8.42 0.75 -10.55
C LEU A 287 8.72 1.55 -11.84
N ILE A 288 7.69 2.16 -12.43
CA ILE A 288 7.84 3.02 -13.61
C ILE A 288 8.65 4.28 -13.27
N LEU A 289 8.44 4.87 -12.09
CA LEU A 289 9.19 6.03 -11.62
C LEU A 289 10.68 5.70 -11.41
N ILE A 290 11.00 4.53 -10.84
CA ILE A 290 12.37 4.04 -10.70
C ILE A 290 13.01 3.82 -12.07
N ALA A 291 12.29 3.26 -13.03
CA ALA A 291 12.76 3.14 -14.41
C ALA A 291 13.08 4.52 -15.01
N GLY A 292 12.20 5.50 -14.81
CA GLY A 292 12.38 6.89 -15.23
C GLY A 292 13.56 7.59 -14.56
N LEU A 293 13.75 7.41 -13.26
CA LEU A 293 14.89 7.96 -12.50
C LEU A 293 16.23 7.50 -13.09
N HIS A 294 16.32 6.20 -13.40
CA HIS A 294 17.54 5.62 -13.97
C HIS A 294 17.78 6.10 -15.40
N THR A 295 16.74 6.19 -16.26
CA THR A 295 16.92 6.71 -17.62
C THR A 295 17.24 8.20 -17.64
N MET A 296 16.72 9.00 -16.67
CA MET A 296 17.14 10.40 -16.50
C MET A 296 18.63 10.51 -16.16
N LEU A 297 19.14 9.60 -15.32
CA LEU A 297 20.56 9.57 -14.98
C LEU A 297 21.43 9.13 -16.17
N VAL A 298 20.95 8.16 -16.97
CA VAL A 298 21.59 7.78 -18.25
C VAL A 298 21.67 8.98 -19.19
N TYR A 299 20.56 9.68 -19.40
CA TYR A 299 20.50 10.85 -20.27
C TYR A 299 21.45 11.96 -19.79
N LYS A 300 21.43 12.28 -18.50
CA LYS A 300 22.34 13.27 -17.91
C LYS A 300 23.82 12.92 -18.13
N SER A 301 24.17 11.63 -18.14
CA SER A 301 25.55 11.18 -18.19
C SER A 301 26.08 10.98 -19.61
N THR A 302 25.22 10.59 -20.55
CA THR A 302 25.63 10.14 -21.89
C THR A 302 24.78 10.68 -23.04
N GLY A 303 23.64 11.30 -22.76
CA GLY A 303 22.68 11.77 -23.76
C GLY A 303 21.74 10.69 -24.30
N HIS A 304 21.92 9.44 -23.91
CA HIS A 304 21.05 8.32 -24.31
C HIS A 304 19.71 8.28 -23.57
N SER A 305 18.77 7.45 -24.03
CA SER A 305 17.50 7.14 -23.32
C SER A 305 16.53 8.31 -23.09
N LEU A 306 16.64 9.43 -23.83
CA LEU A 306 15.74 10.58 -23.66
C LEU A 306 14.26 10.23 -23.93
N ARG A 307 13.99 9.45 -24.99
CA ARG A 307 12.62 9.02 -25.34
C ARG A 307 12.00 8.13 -24.26
N ALA A 308 12.77 7.22 -23.69
CA ALA A 308 12.33 6.38 -22.58
C ALA A 308 12.09 7.21 -21.31
N THR A 309 12.96 8.18 -21.03
CA THR A 309 12.79 9.14 -19.93
C THR A 309 11.46 9.89 -20.00
N TYR A 310 11.08 10.36 -21.19
CA TYR A 310 9.76 10.95 -21.41
C TYR A 310 8.62 9.98 -21.12
N LEU A 311 8.69 8.77 -21.71
CA LEU A 311 7.67 7.75 -21.54
C LEU A 311 7.46 7.41 -20.06
N PHE A 312 8.53 7.14 -19.32
CA PHE A 312 8.43 6.73 -17.91
C PHE A 312 7.96 7.86 -16.99
N ALA A 313 8.38 9.11 -17.23
CA ALA A 313 7.86 10.26 -16.48
C ALA A 313 6.36 10.47 -16.72
N ILE A 314 5.89 10.27 -17.96
CA ILE A 314 4.47 10.37 -18.31
C ILE A 314 3.68 9.22 -17.69
N LEU A 315 4.12 7.98 -17.92
CA LEU A 315 3.41 6.80 -17.46
C LEU A 315 3.33 6.72 -15.93
N SER A 316 4.37 7.13 -15.19
CA SER A 316 4.33 7.07 -13.72
C SER A 316 3.11 7.81 -13.15
N PHE A 317 2.86 9.05 -13.58
CA PHE A 317 1.68 9.79 -13.13
C PHE A 317 0.37 9.23 -13.71
N CYS A 318 0.35 8.83 -14.99
CA CYS A 318 -0.83 8.17 -15.58
C CYS A 318 -1.24 6.91 -14.80
N PHE A 319 -0.29 6.11 -14.32
CA PHE A 319 -0.56 4.93 -13.51
C PHE A 319 -0.98 5.28 -12.07
N VAL A 320 -0.59 6.42 -11.51
CA VAL A 320 -1.20 6.94 -10.26
C VAL A 320 -2.67 7.28 -10.47
N LEU A 321 -3.02 7.93 -11.58
CA LEU A 321 -4.42 8.20 -11.92
C LEU A 321 -5.20 6.91 -12.17
N TYR A 322 -4.60 5.95 -12.88
CA TYR A 322 -5.19 4.64 -13.09
C TYR A 322 -5.40 3.87 -11.78
N SER A 323 -4.47 3.98 -10.82
CA SER A 323 -4.60 3.41 -9.48
C SER A 323 -5.78 4.02 -8.73
N THR A 324 -6.02 5.31 -8.90
CA THR A 324 -7.19 5.99 -8.34
C THR A 324 -8.48 5.46 -8.98
N PHE A 325 -8.49 5.26 -10.30
CA PHE A 325 -9.61 4.62 -10.99
C PHE A 325 -9.90 3.23 -10.45
N LEU A 326 -8.87 2.38 -10.29
CA LEU A 326 -9.01 1.04 -9.75
C LEU A 326 -9.59 1.03 -8.33
N THR A 327 -9.06 1.88 -7.46
CA THR A 327 -9.39 1.87 -6.02
C THR A 327 -10.69 2.60 -5.67
N ARG A 328 -11.14 3.56 -6.48
CA ARG A 328 -12.23 4.50 -6.14
C ARG A 328 -13.51 4.35 -6.96
N THR A 329 -13.55 3.45 -7.94
CA THR A 329 -14.73 3.30 -8.82
C THR A 329 -15.63 2.11 -8.48
N GLY A 330 -15.26 1.30 -7.49
CA GLY A 330 -15.94 0.04 -7.18
C GLY A 330 -15.54 -1.14 -8.06
N VAL A 331 -14.72 -0.93 -9.11
CA VAL A 331 -14.34 -2.00 -10.06
C VAL A 331 -13.56 -3.14 -9.41
N LEU A 332 -12.94 -2.89 -8.25
CA LEU A 332 -12.20 -3.89 -7.47
C LEU A 332 -12.99 -4.42 -6.26
N GLY A 333 -14.24 -3.99 -6.03
CA GLY A 333 -15.00 -4.27 -4.80
C GLY A 333 -15.13 -5.76 -4.46
N ASP A 334 -15.13 -6.63 -5.47
CA ASP A 334 -15.21 -8.07 -5.27
C ASP A 334 -13.87 -8.75 -5.00
N THR A 335 -12.76 -8.12 -5.40
CA THR A 335 -11.42 -8.72 -5.47
C THR A 335 -10.37 -8.07 -4.58
N SER A 336 -10.68 -6.94 -3.95
CA SER A 336 -9.74 -6.23 -3.08
C SER A 336 -10.40 -5.73 -1.80
N VAL A 337 -9.69 -5.98 -0.71
CA VAL A 337 -10.09 -5.63 0.66
C VAL A 337 -9.94 -4.14 0.95
N HIS A 338 -9.10 -3.46 0.17
CA HIS A 338 -8.75 -2.05 0.36
C HIS A 338 -9.51 -1.10 -0.61
N SER A 339 -10.44 -1.64 -1.41
CA SER A 339 -11.15 -0.87 -2.43
C SER A 339 -12.45 -0.25 -1.91
N PHE A 340 -12.85 0.89 -2.47
CA PHE A 340 -14.11 1.55 -2.14
C PHE A 340 -15.26 0.86 -2.89
N THR A 341 -16.34 0.50 -2.19
CA THR A 341 -17.36 -0.43 -2.71
C THR A 341 -18.34 0.18 -3.71
N GLU A 342 -18.63 1.48 -3.70
CA GLU A 342 -19.35 2.16 -4.80
C GLU A 342 -19.33 3.69 -4.65
N ALA A 343 -18.74 4.44 -5.60
CA ALA A 343 -18.69 5.91 -5.55
C ALA A 343 -19.86 6.60 -6.28
N GLY A 344 -20.68 5.83 -6.98
CA GLY A 344 -21.75 6.32 -7.86
C GLY A 344 -21.27 6.64 -9.29
N LYS A 345 -22.18 6.49 -10.26
CA LYS A 345 -21.89 6.63 -11.70
C LYS A 345 -21.22 7.97 -12.05
N ALA A 346 -21.66 9.07 -11.44
CA ALA A 346 -21.13 10.41 -11.73
C ALA A 346 -19.65 10.54 -11.35
N ILE A 347 -19.26 10.06 -10.16
CA ILE A 347 -17.86 10.07 -9.71
C ILE A 347 -16.99 9.17 -10.61
N ASN A 348 -17.50 8.00 -11.01
CA ASN A 348 -16.79 7.11 -11.92
C ASN A 348 -16.46 7.80 -13.26
N VAL A 349 -17.42 8.55 -13.83
CA VAL A 349 -17.20 9.35 -15.04
C VAL A 349 -16.15 10.45 -14.80
N MET A 350 -16.20 11.15 -13.65
CA MET A 350 -15.23 12.21 -13.32
C MET A 350 -13.81 11.68 -13.18
N ILE A 351 -13.62 10.54 -12.50
CA ILE A 351 -12.31 9.89 -12.38
C ILE A 351 -11.84 9.42 -13.75
N GLY A 352 -12.73 8.83 -14.57
CA GLY A 352 -12.42 8.48 -15.96
C GLY A 352 -11.97 9.68 -16.79
N MET A 353 -12.67 10.81 -16.70
CA MET A 353 -12.27 12.06 -17.35
C MET A 353 -10.91 12.56 -16.86
N PHE A 354 -10.64 12.49 -15.56
CA PHE A 354 -9.34 12.87 -15.00
C PHE A 354 -8.21 12.02 -15.56
N VAL A 355 -8.38 10.70 -15.61
CA VAL A 355 -7.41 9.77 -16.23
C VAL A 355 -7.19 10.09 -17.70
N LEU A 356 -8.26 10.24 -18.47
CA LEU A 356 -8.19 10.45 -19.93
C LEU A 356 -7.61 11.82 -20.29
N CYS A 357 -7.97 12.88 -19.56
CA CYS A 357 -7.52 14.25 -19.81
C CYS A 357 -6.00 14.42 -19.62
N PHE A 358 -5.38 13.61 -18.76
CA PHE A 358 -3.92 13.62 -18.61
C PHE A 358 -3.24 12.62 -19.53
N THR A 359 -3.79 11.42 -19.65
CA THR A 359 -3.13 10.33 -20.38
C THR A 359 -3.15 10.54 -21.90
N VAL A 360 -4.32 10.86 -22.48
CA VAL A 360 -4.45 10.97 -23.94
C VAL A 360 -3.63 12.15 -24.48
N PRO A 361 -3.76 13.40 -23.97
CA PRO A 361 -2.97 14.51 -24.48
C PRO A 361 -1.47 14.34 -24.27
N ALA A 362 -1.02 13.78 -23.14
CA ALA A 362 0.41 13.58 -22.88
C ALA A 362 1.02 12.56 -23.86
N LEU A 363 0.34 11.44 -24.11
CA LEU A 363 0.80 10.45 -25.09
C LEU A 363 0.75 11.00 -26.52
N VAL A 364 -0.34 11.68 -26.90
CA VAL A 364 -0.43 12.34 -28.21
C VAL A 364 0.71 13.34 -28.40
N LEU A 365 1.00 14.17 -27.39
CA LEU A 365 2.08 15.14 -27.45
C LEU A 365 3.46 14.48 -27.56
N LEU A 366 3.68 13.37 -26.83
CA LEU A 366 4.90 12.56 -26.93
C LEU A 366 5.07 11.98 -28.33
N PHE A 367 4.04 11.30 -28.87
CA PHE A 367 4.12 10.66 -30.17
C PHE A 367 4.20 11.67 -31.33
N ALA A 368 3.49 12.79 -31.23
CA ALA A 368 3.58 13.89 -32.21
C ALA A 368 4.98 14.50 -32.28
N ASN A 369 5.70 14.57 -31.15
CA ASN A 369 7.06 15.09 -31.10
C ASN A 369 8.14 14.00 -31.15
N TYR A 370 7.79 12.72 -31.25
CA TYR A 370 8.72 11.61 -31.07
C TYR A 370 9.94 11.67 -32.01
N LYS A 371 9.71 12.08 -33.27
CA LYS A 371 10.77 12.26 -34.28
C LYS A 371 11.68 13.45 -33.99
N ASN A 372 11.17 14.47 -33.29
CA ASN A 372 11.90 15.69 -32.94
C ASN A 372 12.74 15.52 -31.66
N ILE A 373 12.43 14.52 -30.82
CA ILE A 373 13.21 14.23 -29.63
C ILE A 373 14.60 13.71 -30.04
N PRO A 374 15.69 14.39 -29.63
CA PRO A 374 17.05 13.97 -29.94
C PRO A 374 17.30 12.53 -29.50
N ALA A 375 17.88 11.74 -30.40
CA ALA A 375 18.28 10.37 -30.13
C ALA A 375 19.67 10.12 -30.70
N ILE A 376 20.51 9.47 -29.91
CA ILE A 376 21.81 8.99 -30.36
C ILE A 376 21.56 7.65 -31.06
N HIS A 377 21.83 7.58 -32.37
CA HIS A 377 21.58 6.40 -33.21
C HIS A 377 22.71 5.36 -33.16
N LYS A 378 23.68 5.53 -32.26
CA LYS A 378 24.76 4.58 -32.04
C LYS A 378 24.33 3.59 -30.97
N GLU A 379 24.58 2.30 -31.20
CA GLU A 379 24.38 1.28 -30.18
C GLU A 379 25.27 1.53 -28.96
N GLU A 380 24.70 1.36 -27.79
CA GLU A 380 25.43 1.44 -26.52
C GLU A 380 26.31 0.20 -26.38
N ASN A 381 27.54 0.36 -25.91
CA ASN A 381 28.40 -0.80 -25.70
C ASN A 381 27.86 -1.66 -24.54
N THR A 382 27.85 -2.97 -24.70
CA THR A 382 27.39 -3.91 -23.64
C THR A 382 28.28 -3.91 -22.40
N ASN A 383 29.49 -3.34 -22.48
CA ASN A 383 30.39 -3.14 -21.35
C ASN A 383 30.25 -1.74 -20.70
N SER A 384 29.19 -1.00 -21.02
CA SER A 384 28.90 0.33 -20.48
C SER A 384 27.88 0.27 -19.34
N ARG A 385 27.93 1.26 -18.44
CA ARG A 385 26.97 1.38 -17.34
C ARG A 385 25.57 1.73 -17.84
N GLU A 386 25.47 2.64 -18.80
CA GLU A 386 24.20 3.11 -19.36
C GLU A 386 23.36 1.98 -19.96
N PHE A 387 24.01 1.04 -20.67
CA PHE A 387 23.34 -0.10 -21.28
C PHE A 387 22.61 -0.94 -20.23
N TRP A 388 23.31 -1.35 -19.17
CA TRP A 388 22.72 -2.18 -18.12
C TRP A 388 21.76 -1.42 -17.20
N MET A 389 21.96 -0.12 -17.02
CA MET A 389 20.96 0.74 -16.37
C MET A 389 19.66 0.77 -17.18
N PHE A 390 19.75 0.88 -18.51
CA PHE A 390 18.57 0.85 -19.39
C PHE A 390 17.88 -0.52 -19.37
N ILE A 391 18.64 -1.63 -19.42
CA ILE A 391 18.07 -2.98 -19.26
C ILE A 391 17.36 -3.13 -17.91
N GLY A 392 17.96 -2.66 -16.82
CA GLY A 392 17.31 -2.66 -15.50
C GLY A 392 16.00 -1.85 -15.48
N SER A 393 16.00 -0.65 -16.07
CA SER A 393 14.79 0.15 -16.26
C SER A 393 13.72 -0.59 -17.08
N LEU A 394 14.12 -1.30 -18.13
CA LEU A 394 13.19 -2.08 -18.96
C LEU A 394 12.59 -3.26 -18.17
N VAL A 395 13.38 -3.95 -17.35
CA VAL A 395 12.89 -5.03 -16.47
C VAL A 395 11.87 -4.48 -15.47
N PHE A 396 12.13 -3.33 -14.83
CA PHE A 396 11.14 -2.69 -13.96
C PHE A 396 9.85 -2.30 -14.70
N PHE A 397 9.98 -1.74 -15.90
CA PHE A 397 8.83 -1.39 -16.73
C PHE A 397 8.00 -2.61 -17.12
N LEU A 398 8.63 -3.68 -17.60
CA LEU A 398 7.95 -4.93 -17.97
C LEU A 398 7.29 -5.61 -16.76
N SER A 399 7.94 -5.54 -15.60
CA SER A 399 7.36 -6.00 -14.33
C SER A 399 6.09 -5.22 -13.99
N ALA A 400 6.14 -3.89 -14.12
CA ALA A 400 4.99 -3.03 -13.91
C ALA A 400 3.85 -3.36 -14.90
N MET A 401 4.15 -3.63 -16.18
CA MET A 401 3.14 -4.03 -17.17
C MET A 401 2.53 -5.40 -16.86
N PHE A 402 3.33 -6.38 -16.44
CA PHE A 402 2.86 -7.69 -16.02
C PHE A 402 1.90 -7.59 -14.82
N ILE A 403 2.29 -6.84 -13.78
CA ILE A 403 1.45 -6.63 -12.59
C ILE A 403 0.16 -5.92 -13.00
N SER A 404 0.27 -4.85 -13.80
CA SER A 404 -0.89 -4.09 -14.27
C SER A 404 -1.87 -4.97 -15.03
N ALA A 405 -1.40 -5.77 -15.99
CA ALA A 405 -2.25 -6.63 -16.80
C ALA A 405 -3.07 -7.61 -15.95
N LYS A 406 -2.46 -8.22 -14.94
CA LYS A 406 -3.15 -9.11 -14.02
C LYS A 406 -4.12 -8.39 -13.08
N THR A 407 -3.68 -7.29 -12.48
CA THR A 407 -4.51 -6.47 -11.60
C THR A 407 -5.73 -5.88 -12.34
N SER A 408 -5.64 -5.73 -13.66
CA SER A 408 -6.72 -5.18 -14.50
C SER A 408 -7.77 -6.21 -14.94
N VAL A 409 -7.66 -7.49 -14.55
CA VAL A 409 -8.65 -8.52 -14.93
C VAL A 409 -10.10 -8.12 -14.54
N PRO A 410 -10.37 -7.56 -13.34
CA PRO A 410 -11.71 -7.07 -13.00
C PRO A 410 -12.19 -5.94 -13.93
N VAL A 411 -11.28 -5.05 -14.36
CA VAL A 411 -11.59 -3.99 -15.33
C VAL A 411 -11.93 -4.56 -16.70
N ILE A 412 -11.24 -5.61 -17.15
CA ILE A 412 -11.52 -6.31 -18.41
C ILE A 412 -12.88 -7.01 -18.33
N ASN A 413 -13.17 -7.68 -17.21
CA ASN A 413 -14.48 -8.28 -16.94
C ASN A 413 -15.59 -7.23 -17.01
N PHE A 414 -15.40 -6.09 -16.35
CA PHE A 414 -16.35 -4.97 -16.35
C PHE A 414 -16.54 -4.35 -17.75
N ALA A 415 -15.46 -4.06 -18.46
CA ALA A 415 -15.51 -3.34 -19.74
C ALA A 415 -16.03 -4.18 -20.90
N PHE A 416 -15.74 -5.49 -20.90
CA PHE A 416 -16.09 -6.39 -22.01
C PHE A 416 -17.17 -7.43 -21.64
N GLY A 417 -17.70 -7.39 -20.41
CA GLY A 417 -18.69 -8.36 -19.93
C GLY A 417 -18.13 -9.80 -19.82
N THR A 418 -16.81 -9.93 -19.68
CA THR A 418 -16.15 -11.24 -19.56
C THR A 418 -16.24 -11.76 -18.11
N LYS A 419 -16.01 -13.06 -17.92
CA LYS A 419 -16.06 -13.75 -16.61
C LYS A 419 -14.77 -14.51 -16.35
N ILE A 420 -13.64 -13.85 -16.55
CA ILE A 420 -12.33 -14.45 -16.30
C ILE A 420 -12.16 -14.57 -14.78
N ALA A 421 -12.07 -15.81 -14.30
CA ALA A 421 -11.85 -16.09 -12.88
C ALA A 421 -10.39 -15.81 -12.48
N PRO A 422 -10.14 -15.38 -11.23
CA PRO A 422 -8.78 -15.29 -10.72
C PRO A 422 -8.11 -16.68 -10.64
N PRO A 423 -6.76 -16.75 -10.67
CA PRO A 423 -6.05 -18.01 -10.47
C PRO A 423 -6.35 -18.65 -9.11
N GLU A 424 -6.33 -19.99 -9.03
CA GLU A 424 -6.51 -20.73 -7.76
C GLU A 424 -5.48 -20.33 -6.69
N ASN A 425 -4.22 -20.16 -7.10
CA ASN A 425 -3.16 -19.63 -6.25
C ASN A 425 -2.67 -18.29 -6.81
N VAL A 426 -3.35 -17.21 -6.37
CA VAL A 426 -3.04 -15.84 -6.79
C VAL A 426 -1.58 -15.51 -6.47
N GLU A 427 -1.12 -15.79 -5.25
CA GLU A 427 0.23 -15.49 -4.77
C GLU A 427 1.31 -16.11 -5.66
N PHE A 428 1.26 -17.43 -5.88
CA PHE A 428 2.24 -18.13 -6.71
C PHE A 428 2.22 -17.64 -8.16
N SER A 429 1.05 -17.25 -8.67
CA SER A 429 0.92 -16.73 -10.02
C SER A 429 1.79 -15.49 -10.24
N TYR A 430 2.01 -14.65 -9.22
CA TYR A 430 2.91 -13.50 -9.24
C TYR A 430 4.33 -13.89 -8.85
N ASN A 431 4.49 -14.64 -7.75
CA ASN A 431 5.80 -14.99 -7.19
C ASN A 431 6.71 -15.73 -8.18
N LYS A 432 6.16 -16.59 -9.04
CA LYS A 432 6.92 -17.29 -10.08
C LYS A 432 7.62 -16.35 -11.08
N VAL A 433 7.08 -15.15 -11.29
CA VAL A 433 7.68 -14.10 -12.12
C VAL A 433 8.53 -13.16 -11.26
N ALA A 434 8.04 -12.79 -10.08
CA ALA A 434 8.73 -11.89 -9.15
C ALA A 434 10.10 -12.43 -8.73
N VAL A 435 10.24 -13.74 -8.50
CA VAL A 435 11.53 -14.36 -8.17
C VAL A 435 12.55 -14.20 -9.31
N LEU A 436 12.13 -14.30 -10.57
CA LEU A 436 12.99 -14.11 -11.73
C LEU A 436 13.42 -12.65 -11.86
N ILE A 437 12.49 -11.73 -11.61
CA ILE A 437 12.78 -10.29 -11.55
C ILE A 437 13.80 -10.01 -10.44
N ALA A 438 13.64 -10.60 -9.26
CA ALA A 438 14.56 -10.45 -8.14
C ALA A 438 15.96 -10.96 -8.47
N ILE A 439 16.09 -12.09 -9.19
CA ILE A 439 17.38 -12.59 -9.70
C ILE A 439 18.02 -11.56 -10.63
N ILE A 440 17.29 -11.13 -11.66
CA ILE A 440 17.82 -10.23 -12.69
C ILE A 440 18.21 -8.89 -12.06
N ILE A 441 17.31 -8.25 -11.32
CA ILE A 441 17.56 -6.96 -10.68
C ILE A 441 18.67 -7.08 -9.62
N GLY A 442 18.68 -8.15 -8.80
CA GLY A 442 19.74 -8.37 -7.82
C GLY A 442 21.13 -8.42 -8.47
N LEU A 443 21.28 -9.18 -9.55
CA LEU A 443 22.54 -9.26 -10.30
C LEU A 443 22.91 -7.93 -10.97
N LEU A 444 21.94 -7.27 -11.62
CA LEU A 444 22.19 -5.98 -12.27
C LEU A 444 22.61 -4.91 -11.26
N THR A 445 21.94 -4.83 -10.11
CA THR A 445 22.26 -3.89 -9.05
C THR A 445 23.62 -4.19 -8.40
N ALA A 446 24.03 -5.46 -8.32
CA ALA A 446 25.36 -5.83 -7.83
C ALA A 446 26.49 -5.40 -8.80
N VAL A 447 26.30 -5.59 -10.10
CA VAL A 447 27.38 -5.47 -11.11
C VAL A 447 27.44 -4.09 -11.76
N THR A 448 26.30 -3.50 -12.11
CA THR A 448 26.21 -2.33 -13.01
C THR A 448 26.94 -1.12 -12.46
N GLN A 449 26.93 -0.93 -11.13
CA GLN A 449 27.61 0.20 -10.50
C GLN A 449 29.14 0.16 -10.67
N TYR A 450 29.73 -1.02 -10.87
CA TYR A 450 31.16 -1.19 -11.13
C TYR A 450 31.57 -0.87 -12.58
N LEU A 451 30.62 -0.84 -13.51
CA LEU A 451 30.86 -0.39 -14.88
C LEU A 451 31.04 1.13 -14.92
N LYS A 452 31.83 1.63 -15.87
CA LYS A 452 31.94 3.05 -16.19
C LYS A 452 30.96 3.41 -17.31
N TYR A 453 30.59 4.68 -17.39
CA TYR A 453 29.84 5.18 -18.54
C TYR A 453 30.68 5.02 -19.83
N LYS A 454 30.01 4.79 -20.97
CA LYS A 454 30.58 4.57 -22.32
C LYS A 454 31.31 3.25 -22.52
N THR A 455 32.32 2.94 -21.70
CA THR A 455 33.08 1.70 -21.84
C THR A 455 33.80 1.31 -20.55
N THR A 456 33.90 0.00 -20.32
CA THR A 456 34.61 -0.59 -19.18
C THR A 456 35.57 -1.67 -19.65
N GLY A 457 36.84 -1.59 -19.25
CA GLY A 457 37.81 -2.65 -19.51
C GLY A 457 37.53 -3.90 -18.66
N LYS A 458 37.59 -5.09 -19.28
CA LYS A 458 37.32 -6.38 -18.60
C LYS A 458 38.21 -6.61 -17.38
N ALA A 459 39.50 -6.32 -17.49
CA ALA A 459 40.46 -6.47 -16.39
C ALA A 459 40.13 -5.55 -15.20
N TYR A 460 39.66 -4.33 -15.46
CA TYR A 460 39.23 -3.40 -14.41
C TYR A 460 38.00 -3.93 -13.67
N LEU A 461 36.99 -4.39 -14.42
CA LEU A 461 35.76 -4.94 -13.84
C LEU A 461 36.06 -6.15 -12.96
N LEU A 462 36.79 -7.13 -13.50
CA LEU A 462 37.12 -8.37 -12.79
C LEU A 462 37.90 -8.06 -11.50
N LYS A 463 38.92 -7.20 -11.57
CA LYS A 463 39.71 -6.80 -10.39
C LYS A 463 38.86 -6.17 -9.29
N LYS A 464 37.83 -5.39 -9.65
CA LYS A 464 36.99 -4.68 -8.68
C LYS A 464 35.87 -5.52 -8.11
N ILE A 465 35.32 -6.45 -8.90
CA ILE A 465 34.13 -7.21 -8.51
C ILE A 465 34.45 -8.60 -7.95
N ALA A 466 35.60 -9.18 -8.27
CA ALA A 466 35.95 -10.55 -7.87
C ALA A 466 35.86 -10.78 -6.35
N PHE A 467 36.39 -9.85 -5.54
CA PHE A 467 36.32 -9.98 -4.09
C PHE A 467 34.88 -9.87 -3.55
N PRO A 468 34.07 -8.85 -3.92
CA PRO A 468 32.64 -8.84 -3.60
C PRO A 468 31.88 -10.11 -4.01
N THR A 469 32.16 -10.66 -5.19
CA THR A 469 31.52 -11.91 -5.66
C THR A 469 31.90 -13.10 -4.78
N LEU A 470 33.18 -13.26 -4.47
CA LEU A 470 33.66 -14.34 -3.60
C LEU A 470 33.05 -14.22 -2.20
N LEU A 471 33.08 -13.02 -1.63
CA LEU A 471 32.50 -12.76 -0.31
C LEU A 471 31.01 -13.05 -0.29
N ALA A 472 30.27 -12.65 -1.33
CA ALA A 472 28.85 -12.97 -1.44
C ALA A 472 28.59 -14.48 -1.52
N ALA A 473 29.37 -15.22 -2.30
CA ALA A 473 29.23 -16.67 -2.38
C ALA A 473 29.48 -17.33 -1.01
N VAL A 474 30.52 -16.91 -0.28
CA VAL A 474 30.83 -17.42 1.06
C VAL A 474 29.73 -17.08 2.05
N VAL A 475 29.27 -15.82 2.09
CA VAL A 475 28.20 -15.38 3.00
C VAL A 475 26.90 -16.12 2.69
N THR A 476 26.50 -16.22 1.43
CA THR A 476 25.32 -16.98 1.04
C THR A 476 25.44 -18.44 1.45
N ALA A 477 26.58 -19.10 1.20
CA ALA A 477 26.78 -20.49 1.61
C ALA A 477 26.66 -20.67 3.12
N VAL A 478 27.30 -19.80 3.92
CA VAL A 478 27.21 -19.84 5.39
C VAL A 478 25.76 -19.65 5.84
N VAL A 479 25.06 -18.64 5.33
CA VAL A 479 23.67 -18.37 5.74
C VAL A 479 22.74 -19.51 5.35
N VAL A 480 22.89 -20.10 4.16
CA VAL A 480 22.09 -21.25 3.74
C VAL A 480 22.35 -22.49 4.59
N ILE A 481 23.58 -22.71 5.05
CA ILE A 481 23.92 -23.82 5.95
C ILE A 481 23.33 -23.60 7.35
N VAL A 482 23.40 -22.37 7.87
CA VAL A 482 22.95 -22.04 9.23
C VAL A 482 21.43 -21.88 9.31
N TYR A 483 20.81 -21.32 8.28
CA TYR A 483 19.39 -21.00 8.19
C TYR A 483 18.83 -21.38 6.81
N PRO A 484 18.63 -22.69 6.55
CA PRO A 484 18.17 -23.16 5.25
C PRO A 484 16.78 -22.64 4.94
N ILE A 485 16.54 -22.34 3.65
CA ILE A 485 15.21 -21.98 3.17
C ILE A 485 14.45 -23.27 2.84
N THR A 486 13.29 -23.48 3.48
CA THR A 486 12.53 -24.75 3.41
C THR A 486 11.17 -24.59 2.71
N TYR A 487 11.12 -23.79 1.65
CA TYR A 487 9.90 -23.58 0.86
C TYR A 487 9.70 -24.70 -0.18
N TYR A 488 9.08 -25.81 0.22
CA TYR A 488 8.85 -26.96 -0.67
C TYR A 488 7.48 -26.97 -1.38
N LYS A 489 6.58 -26.02 -1.03
CA LYS A 489 5.17 -25.99 -1.49
C LYS A 489 5.01 -26.05 -3.01
N GLU A 490 5.88 -25.38 -3.76
CA GLU A 490 5.79 -25.23 -5.23
C GLU A 490 6.88 -26.04 -5.97
N GLY A 491 7.49 -27.01 -5.29
CA GLY A 491 8.48 -27.93 -5.85
C GLY A 491 9.94 -27.43 -5.84
N LEU A 492 10.86 -28.37 -6.11
CA LEU A 492 12.32 -28.13 -6.02
C LEU A 492 12.83 -27.09 -7.01
N GLY A 493 12.20 -26.95 -8.19
CA GLY A 493 12.58 -25.94 -9.18
C GLY A 493 12.36 -24.51 -8.68
N PHE A 494 11.22 -24.25 -8.03
CA PHE A 494 10.94 -22.95 -7.44
C PHE A 494 11.82 -22.66 -6.22
N LEU A 495 12.07 -23.68 -5.39
CA LEU A 495 13.04 -23.59 -4.30
C LEU A 495 14.44 -23.22 -4.81
N GLY A 496 14.90 -23.83 -5.90
CA GLY A 496 16.14 -23.48 -6.58
C GLY A 496 16.16 -22.02 -7.04
N ALA A 497 15.06 -21.53 -7.62
CA ALA A 497 14.94 -20.13 -8.01
C ALA A 497 15.02 -19.17 -6.80
N ILE A 498 14.43 -19.53 -5.66
CA ILE A 498 14.55 -18.76 -4.40
C ILE A 498 16.01 -18.69 -3.95
N TYR A 499 16.75 -19.79 -3.99
CA TYR A 499 18.18 -19.79 -3.63
C TYR A 499 19.03 -18.92 -4.55
N VAL A 500 18.75 -18.93 -5.86
CA VAL A 500 19.46 -18.05 -6.82
C VAL A 500 19.09 -16.58 -6.58
N ALA A 501 17.82 -16.29 -6.31
CA ALA A 501 17.38 -14.94 -5.95
C ALA A 501 18.06 -14.48 -4.65
N PHE A 502 18.17 -15.37 -3.67
CA PHE A 502 18.83 -15.11 -2.40
C PHE A 502 20.32 -14.80 -2.57
N PHE A 503 21.02 -15.57 -3.40
CA PHE A 503 22.40 -15.24 -3.77
C PHE A 503 22.49 -13.87 -4.46
N ALA A 504 21.62 -13.60 -5.45
CA ALA A 504 21.63 -12.33 -6.20
C ALA A 504 21.41 -11.11 -5.29
N THR A 505 20.52 -11.21 -4.30
CA THR A 505 20.21 -10.11 -3.37
C THR A 505 21.32 -9.94 -2.32
N VAL A 506 21.86 -11.03 -1.75
CA VAL A 506 23.05 -10.97 -0.87
C VAL A 506 24.25 -10.38 -1.62
N TYR A 507 24.45 -10.79 -2.86
CA TYR A 507 25.50 -10.23 -3.71
C TYR A 507 25.30 -8.75 -3.98
N SER A 508 24.07 -8.32 -4.28
CA SER A 508 23.73 -6.90 -4.42
C SER A 508 24.06 -6.08 -3.16
N LEU A 509 23.69 -6.59 -1.99
CA LEU A 509 23.98 -5.96 -0.70
C LEU A 509 25.49 -5.78 -0.49
N ILE A 510 26.25 -6.87 -0.63
CA ILE A 510 27.70 -6.87 -0.41
C ILE A 510 28.41 -6.00 -1.45
N ALA A 511 28.07 -6.15 -2.74
CA ALA A 511 28.69 -5.40 -3.81
C ALA A 511 28.47 -3.89 -3.66
N ASN A 512 27.28 -3.45 -3.27
CA ASN A 512 26.97 -2.03 -3.06
C ASN A 512 27.62 -1.47 -1.80
N ALA A 513 27.64 -2.22 -0.70
CA ALA A 513 28.39 -1.83 0.50
C ALA A 513 29.88 -1.67 0.16
N MET A 514 30.47 -2.68 -0.48
CA MET A 514 31.87 -2.68 -0.88
C MET A 514 32.23 -1.60 -1.91
N TYR A 515 31.30 -1.17 -2.75
CA TYR A 515 31.54 -0.11 -3.72
C TYR A 515 31.95 1.20 -3.04
N ILE A 516 31.38 1.50 -1.87
CA ILE A 516 31.70 2.70 -1.08
C ILE A 516 33.18 2.72 -0.70
N TRP A 517 33.73 1.60 -0.24
CA TRP A 517 35.13 1.54 0.19
C TRP A 517 36.10 1.30 -0.97
N THR A 518 35.75 0.42 -1.93
CA THR A 518 36.67 -0.02 -2.99
C THR A 518 36.74 0.92 -4.19
N VAL A 519 35.67 1.66 -4.48
CA VAL A 519 35.57 2.58 -5.63
C VAL A 519 35.47 4.03 -5.16
N LEU A 520 34.59 4.32 -4.19
CA LEU A 520 34.43 5.69 -3.66
C LEU A 520 35.45 6.07 -2.58
N LYS A 521 36.35 5.15 -2.20
CA LYS A 521 37.41 5.36 -1.19
C LYS A 521 36.87 5.89 0.15
N GLY A 522 35.69 5.42 0.56
CA GLY A 522 35.05 5.82 1.82
C GLY A 522 34.26 7.13 1.77
N ASN A 523 34.10 7.77 0.60
CA ASN A 523 33.28 8.97 0.48
C ASN A 523 31.78 8.64 0.48
N ILE A 524 31.19 8.59 1.68
CA ILE A 524 29.77 8.28 1.91
C ILE A 524 28.85 9.32 1.25
N LEU A 525 29.26 10.60 1.19
CA LEU A 525 28.44 11.66 0.58
C LEU A 525 28.22 11.44 -0.93
N SER A 526 29.17 10.80 -1.60
CA SER A 526 29.02 10.38 -3.00
C SER A 526 28.35 9.00 -3.16
N GLY A 527 28.06 8.34 -2.04
CA GLY A 527 27.60 6.96 -1.96
C GLY A 527 26.09 6.76 -1.99
N GLY A 528 25.28 7.82 -2.18
CA GLY A 528 23.82 7.77 -2.09
C GLY A 528 23.16 6.64 -2.88
N ALA A 529 23.61 6.39 -4.12
CA ALA A 529 23.11 5.27 -4.93
C ALA A 529 23.44 3.90 -4.30
N SER A 530 24.68 3.71 -3.83
CA SER A 530 25.09 2.46 -3.18
C SER A 530 24.34 2.22 -1.86
N ILE A 531 24.07 3.28 -1.09
CA ILE A 531 23.28 3.18 0.15
C ILE A 531 21.84 2.76 -0.17
N ALA A 532 21.20 3.41 -1.15
CA ALA A 532 19.83 3.09 -1.56
C ALA A 532 19.72 1.64 -2.07
N HIS A 533 20.65 1.22 -2.93
CA HIS A 533 20.69 -0.15 -3.46
C HIS A 533 21.01 -1.20 -2.39
N ALA A 534 21.91 -0.91 -1.45
CA ALA A 534 22.17 -1.80 -0.31
C ALA A 534 20.92 -1.96 0.57
N GLY A 535 20.20 -0.87 0.86
CA GLY A 535 18.93 -0.92 1.59
C GLY A 535 17.86 -1.74 0.86
N PHE A 536 17.71 -1.52 -0.45
CA PHE A 536 16.79 -2.30 -1.29
C PHE A 536 17.17 -3.80 -1.31
N ALA A 537 18.45 -4.13 -1.43
CA ALA A 537 18.93 -5.50 -1.38
C ALA A 537 18.68 -6.15 -0.02
N MET A 538 18.91 -5.43 1.08
CA MET A 538 18.62 -5.90 2.44
C MET A 538 17.14 -6.20 2.65
N MET A 539 16.26 -5.34 2.14
CA MET A 539 14.82 -5.58 2.13
C MET A 539 14.49 -6.89 1.41
N LEU A 540 15.01 -7.12 0.20
CA LEU A 540 14.75 -8.36 -0.54
C LEU A 540 15.32 -9.61 0.14
N VAL A 541 16.49 -9.51 0.79
CA VAL A 541 17.05 -10.60 1.62
C VAL A 541 16.08 -10.95 2.75
N GLY A 542 15.59 -9.95 3.49
CA GLY A 542 14.61 -10.14 4.56
C GLY A 542 13.31 -10.76 4.06
N MET A 543 12.82 -10.31 2.89
CA MET A 543 11.61 -10.85 2.27
C MET A 543 11.77 -12.33 1.89
N LEU A 544 12.87 -12.71 1.24
CA LEU A 544 13.11 -14.10 0.83
C LEU A 544 13.25 -15.04 2.03
N ILE A 545 13.90 -14.59 3.11
CA ILE A 545 14.05 -15.38 4.34
C ILE A 545 12.68 -15.53 5.04
N SER A 546 11.96 -14.42 5.23
CA SER A 546 10.70 -14.40 5.95
C SER A 546 9.62 -15.22 5.23
N SER A 547 9.37 -14.94 3.95
CA SER A 547 8.39 -15.68 3.15
C SER A 547 8.81 -17.13 2.88
N GLY A 548 10.11 -17.40 2.75
CA GLY A 548 10.63 -18.74 2.49
C GLY A 548 10.54 -19.69 3.67
N ASN A 549 10.51 -19.17 4.90
CA ASN A 549 10.53 -19.95 6.15
C ASN A 549 9.31 -19.75 7.04
N LYS A 550 8.21 -19.19 6.51
CA LYS A 550 6.93 -19.13 7.21
C LYS A 550 6.47 -20.55 7.57
N LYS A 551 6.13 -20.78 8.84
CA LYS A 551 5.67 -22.07 9.36
C LYS A 551 4.46 -21.87 10.27
N VAL A 552 3.40 -22.63 10.01
CA VAL A 552 2.26 -22.74 10.92
C VAL A 552 2.63 -23.71 12.04
N ILE A 553 2.45 -23.27 13.29
CA ILE A 553 2.75 -24.06 14.50
C ILE A 553 1.49 -24.59 15.20
N SER A 554 0.33 -24.02 14.88
CA SER A 554 -0.99 -24.51 15.28
C SER A 554 -1.44 -25.67 14.41
N SER A 555 -2.16 -26.62 15.02
CA SER A 555 -2.76 -27.72 14.28
C SER A 555 -3.97 -28.25 15.02
N SER A 556 -5.07 -28.45 14.30
CA SER A 556 -6.29 -28.99 14.91
C SER A 556 -6.17 -30.47 15.30
N MET A 557 -5.11 -31.15 14.85
CA MET A 557 -4.84 -32.54 15.22
C MET A 557 -4.40 -32.69 16.70
N VAL A 558 -4.03 -31.60 17.38
CA VAL A 558 -3.56 -31.66 18.78
C VAL A 558 -4.68 -32.09 19.73
N ASN A 559 -5.87 -31.52 19.59
CA ASN A 559 -7.02 -31.87 20.44
C ASN A 559 -8.25 -32.35 19.66
N GLY A 560 -8.23 -32.29 18.32
CA GLY A 560 -9.32 -32.76 17.46
C GLY A 560 -10.57 -31.88 17.47
N ILE A 561 -10.58 -30.77 18.22
CA ILE A 561 -11.71 -29.86 18.30
C ILE A 561 -11.65 -28.92 17.09
N ASN A 562 -12.58 -29.10 16.16
CA ASN A 562 -12.68 -28.31 14.94
C ASN A 562 -14.04 -27.64 14.87
N PHE A 563 -14.05 -26.31 14.78
CA PHE A 563 -15.23 -25.55 14.37
C PHE A 563 -15.20 -25.34 12.85
N ALA A 564 -16.36 -25.06 12.25
CA ALA A 564 -16.40 -24.70 10.84
C ALA A 564 -15.54 -23.45 10.62
N ALA A 565 -14.55 -23.53 9.72
CA ALA A 565 -13.78 -22.34 9.34
C ALA A 565 -14.72 -21.32 8.70
N GLY A 566 -14.76 -20.13 9.30
CA GLY A 566 -15.39 -18.97 8.70
C GLY A 566 -14.63 -18.53 7.46
N THR A 567 -15.31 -17.83 6.57
CA THR A 567 -14.64 -16.98 5.59
C THR A 567 -14.39 -15.65 6.30
N ASP A 568 -13.15 -15.18 6.33
CA ASP A 568 -12.87 -13.83 6.81
C ASP A 568 -13.64 -12.85 5.88
N PRO A 569 -14.60 -12.07 6.40
CA PRO A 569 -15.46 -11.23 5.59
C PRO A 569 -14.68 -10.12 4.86
N MET A 570 -13.47 -9.80 5.32
CA MET A 570 -12.61 -8.80 4.73
C MET A 570 -11.68 -9.39 3.69
N THR A 571 -10.92 -10.43 4.01
CA THR A 571 -10.00 -11.05 3.04
C THR A 571 -10.72 -11.94 2.02
N LYS A 572 -11.95 -12.37 2.34
CA LYS A 572 -12.68 -13.43 1.64
C LYS A 572 -11.89 -14.74 1.57
N GLU A 573 -10.79 -14.85 2.32
CA GLU A 573 -10.02 -16.07 2.42
C GLU A 573 -10.77 -17.04 3.33
N LYS A 574 -10.72 -18.30 2.93
CA LYS A 574 -11.24 -19.40 3.72
C LYS A 574 -10.06 -19.99 4.47
N ASP A 575 -10.04 -19.82 5.78
CA ASP A 575 -9.01 -20.42 6.64
C ASP A 575 -8.99 -21.95 6.44
N ASP A 576 -7.80 -22.54 6.45
CA ASP A 576 -7.66 -24.00 6.52
C ASP A 576 -7.94 -24.44 7.97
N PRO A 577 -9.05 -25.16 8.26
CA PRO A 577 -9.35 -25.62 9.61
C PRO A 577 -8.24 -26.49 10.21
N LYS A 578 -7.39 -27.13 9.38
CA LYS A 578 -6.27 -27.96 9.85
C LYS A 578 -5.15 -27.14 10.49
N GLU A 579 -5.03 -25.88 10.09
CA GLU A 579 -4.03 -24.93 10.60
C GLU A 579 -4.49 -24.24 11.89
N ASN A 580 -5.76 -24.35 12.25
CA ASN A 580 -6.34 -23.75 13.44
C ASN A 580 -6.23 -24.67 14.67
N LEU A 581 -6.08 -24.09 15.87
CA LEU A 581 -6.11 -24.82 17.13
C LEU A 581 -7.11 -24.17 18.08
N THR A 582 -8.16 -24.90 18.47
CA THR A 582 -9.09 -24.45 19.51
C THR A 582 -8.42 -24.55 20.88
N LEU A 583 -8.44 -23.45 21.65
CA LEU A 583 -7.94 -23.40 23.03
C LEU A 583 -9.11 -23.43 24.00
N ILE A 584 -9.02 -24.28 25.02
CA ILE A 584 -9.93 -24.28 26.17
C ILE A 584 -9.34 -23.37 27.23
N ARG A 585 -10.17 -22.52 27.83
CA ARG A 585 -9.73 -21.58 28.88
C ARG A 585 -9.07 -22.32 30.04
N ASP A 586 -7.94 -21.78 30.51
CA ASP A 586 -7.11 -22.33 31.58
C ASP A 586 -6.56 -23.75 31.34
N VAL A 587 -6.71 -24.31 30.13
CA VAL A 587 -6.14 -25.59 29.73
C VAL A 587 -4.89 -25.36 28.88
N PRO A 588 -3.70 -25.69 29.40
CA PRO A 588 -2.48 -25.61 28.62
C PRO A 588 -2.50 -26.61 27.46
N THR A 589 -2.26 -26.12 26.24
CA THR A 589 -2.34 -26.91 25.01
C THR A 589 -1.05 -26.77 24.21
N ILE A 590 -0.50 -27.87 23.71
CA ILE A 590 0.74 -27.85 22.92
C ILE A 590 0.49 -27.24 21.53
N MET A 591 1.31 -26.27 21.14
CA MET A 591 1.28 -25.57 19.86
C MET A 591 2.73 -25.39 19.37
N GLY A 592 3.19 -26.33 18.53
CA GLY A 592 4.59 -26.38 18.11
C GLY A 592 5.53 -26.62 19.30
N GLU A 593 6.49 -25.72 19.51
CA GLU A 593 7.43 -25.76 20.65
C GLU A 593 6.87 -25.14 21.93
N TYR A 594 5.66 -24.58 21.88
CA TYR A 594 5.05 -23.83 22.97
C TYR A 594 3.90 -24.60 23.62
N GLU A 595 3.72 -24.41 24.92
CA GLU A 595 2.49 -24.70 25.64
C GLU A 595 1.72 -23.38 25.75
N VAL A 596 0.54 -23.33 25.15
CA VAL A 596 -0.29 -22.13 25.04
C VAL A 596 -1.50 -22.28 25.94
N THR A 597 -1.71 -21.31 26.82
CA THR A 597 -2.87 -21.25 27.71
C THR A 597 -3.69 -20.00 27.40
N TYR A 598 -4.96 -20.19 27.10
CA TYR A 598 -5.93 -19.09 27.04
C TYR A 598 -6.33 -18.70 28.46
N LEU A 599 -5.87 -17.54 28.94
CA LEU A 599 -6.06 -17.10 30.33
C LEU A 599 -7.44 -16.47 30.54
N LYS A 600 -7.74 -15.45 29.73
CA LYS A 600 -8.95 -14.63 29.83
C LYS A 600 -9.16 -13.81 28.59
N ASP A 601 -10.39 -13.40 28.36
CA ASP A 601 -10.77 -12.33 27.48
C ASP A 601 -11.14 -11.05 28.25
N SER A 602 -11.11 -9.92 27.56
CA SER A 602 -11.62 -8.64 28.07
C SER A 602 -12.24 -7.83 26.95
N ALA A 603 -13.32 -7.11 27.25
CA ALA A 603 -13.88 -6.13 26.34
C ALA A 603 -12.89 -4.97 26.10
N GLY A 604 -12.86 -4.46 24.88
CA GLY A 604 -12.18 -3.21 24.55
C GLY A 604 -12.94 -1.98 25.03
N HIS A 605 -12.39 -0.80 24.75
CA HIS A 605 -13.14 0.46 24.95
C HIS A 605 -14.26 0.61 23.93
N GLU A 606 -14.14 -0.06 22.79
CA GLU A 606 -15.06 -0.03 21.67
C GLU A 606 -16.07 -1.19 21.74
N ASP A 607 -17.31 -0.92 21.35
CA ASP A 607 -18.36 -1.93 21.26
C ASP A 607 -17.99 -3.05 20.27
N GLY A 608 -18.25 -4.31 20.65
CA GLY A 608 -17.91 -5.50 19.87
C GLY A 608 -16.43 -5.89 19.85
N ARG A 609 -15.51 -5.13 20.44
CA ARG A 609 -14.08 -5.50 20.56
C ARG A 609 -13.83 -6.43 21.74
N LYS A 610 -13.14 -7.53 21.49
CA LYS A 610 -12.64 -8.44 22.53
C LYS A 610 -11.16 -8.73 22.36
N PHE A 611 -10.40 -8.60 23.43
CA PHE A 611 -9.00 -9.00 23.53
C PHE A 611 -8.92 -10.40 24.14
N TYR A 612 -8.00 -11.23 23.64
CA TYR A 612 -7.77 -12.59 24.13
C TYR A 612 -6.34 -12.71 24.65
N GLN A 613 -6.17 -12.97 25.95
CA GLN A 613 -4.83 -13.13 26.52
C GLN A 613 -4.36 -14.58 26.42
N LEU A 614 -3.32 -14.79 25.61
CA LEU A 614 -2.71 -16.08 25.37
C LEU A 614 -1.30 -16.11 25.97
N ASN A 615 -1.09 -16.98 26.94
CA ASN A 615 0.23 -17.19 27.55
C ASN A 615 0.97 -18.30 26.82
N PHE A 616 2.14 -17.98 26.29
CA PHE A 616 3.03 -18.92 25.62
C PHE A 616 4.19 -19.26 26.57
N GLU A 617 4.39 -20.55 26.81
CA GLU A 617 5.53 -21.06 27.58
C GLU A 617 6.30 -22.09 26.75
N ARG A 618 7.61 -21.90 26.62
CA ARG A 618 8.50 -22.94 26.07
C ARG A 618 9.26 -23.59 27.22
N LYS A 619 9.10 -24.90 27.37
CA LYS A 619 9.74 -25.69 28.42
C LYS A 619 10.92 -26.48 27.86
N ASP A 620 11.94 -26.73 28.68
CA ASP A 620 13.01 -27.68 28.34
C ASP A 620 12.60 -29.12 28.67
N ALA A 621 13.46 -30.10 28.34
CA ALA A 621 13.23 -31.52 28.64
C ALA A 621 13.02 -31.81 30.15
N ASN A 622 13.49 -30.93 31.03
CA ASN A 622 13.30 -31.03 32.49
C ASN A 622 12.05 -30.25 32.96
N LYS A 623 11.19 -29.81 32.03
CA LYS A 623 9.97 -29.02 32.26
C LYS A 623 10.20 -27.63 32.85
N ASN A 624 11.43 -27.09 32.79
CA ASN A 624 11.70 -25.73 33.22
C ASN A 624 11.32 -24.74 32.11
N VAL A 625 10.62 -23.67 32.47
CA VAL A 625 10.23 -22.61 31.53
C VAL A 625 11.47 -21.83 31.09
N LYS A 626 11.83 -21.93 29.81
CA LYS A 626 12.94 -21.18 29.19
C LYS A 626 12.51 -19.84 28.62
N GLU A 627 11.24 -19.75 28.25
CA GLU A 627 10.67 -18.57 27.64
C GLU A 627 9.19 -18.49 28.00
N LYS A 628 8.76 -17.29 28.39
CA LYS A 628 7.38 -16.99 28.73
C LYS A 628 7.03 -15.61 28.20
N PHE A 629 5.92 -15.52 27.48
CA PHE A 629 5.38 -14.25 27.02
C PHE A 629 3.86 -14.36 26.87
N VAL A 630 3.19 -13.21 26.91
CA VAL A 630 1.76 -13.12 26.68
C VAL A 630 1.56 -12.29 25.41
N VAL A 631 0.69 -12.77 24.54
CA VAL A 631 0.14 -12.00 23.42
C VAL A 631 -1.34 -11.75 23.68
N SER A 632 -1.84 -10.66 23.13
CA SER A 632 -3.22 -10.19 23.33
C SER A 632 -3.87 -9.81 22.00
N PRO A 633 -4.01 -10.73 21.03
CA PRO A 633 -4.74 -10.46 19.80
C PRO A 633 -6.18 -10.05 20.11
N ASP A 634 -6.77 -9.26 19.21
CA ASP A 634 -8.14 -8.79 19.36
C ASP A 634 -9.01 -9.17 18.18
N VAL A 635 -10.29 -9.36 18.48
CA VAL A 635 -11.34 -9.63 17.50
C VAL A 635 -12.42 -8.60 17.66
N TYR A 636 -12.87 -8.10 16.53
CA TYR A 636 -14.09 -7.32 16.44
C TYR A 636 -15.21 -8.20 15.93
N LEU A 637 -16.22 -8.42 16.79
CA LEU A 637 -17.43 -9.15 16.45
C LEU A 637 -18.38 -8.24 15.69
N MET A 638 -18.73 -8.65 14.47
CA MET A 638 -19.69 -7.95 13.61
C MET A 638 -21.06 -8.63 13.69
N LYS A 639 -22.08 -8.02 13.05
CA LYS A 639 -23.40 -8.62 12.90
C LYS A 639 -23.32 -9.92 12.07
N ASP A 640 -24.27 -10.82 12.28
CA ASP A 640 -24.40 -12.10 11.55
C ASP A 640 -23.25 -13.10 11.76
N ASN A 641 -22.63 -13.11 12.96
CA ASN A 641 -21.47 -13.97 13.32
C ASN A 641 -20.23 -13.75 12.44
N ASN A 642 -20.18 -12.66 11.70
CA ASN A 642 -18.95 -12.21 11.05
C ASN A 642 -18.00 -11.62 12.10
N MET A 643 -16.71 -11.72 11.86
CA MET A 643 -15.70 -11.13 12.71
C MET A 643 -14.52 -10.67 11.89
N SER A 644 -13.75 -9.73 12.42
CA SER A 644 -12.47 -9.35 11.87
C SER A 644 -11.41 -9.36 12.96
N SER A 645 -10.27 -9.96 12.63
CA SER A 645 -9.23 -10.29 13.59
C SER A 645 -8.02 -9.41 13.39
N ASN A 646 -7.54 -8.83 14.49
CA ASN A 646 -6.23 -8.19 14.53
C ASN A 646 -5.23 -9.11 15.22
N PRO A 647 -4.08 -9.33 14.60
CA PRO A 647 -3.03 -10.12 15.20
C PRO A 647 -2.34 -9.37 16.33
N ASP A 648 -1.72 -10.13 17.23
CA ASP A 648 -0.64 -9.65 18.08
C ASP A 648 0.59 -10.51 17.84
N THR A 649 1.76 -9.88 17.82
CA THR A 649 3.01 -10.50 17.40
C THR A 649 4.08 -10.32 18.46
N ARG A 650 4.64 -11.45 18.92
CA ARG A 650 5.87 -11.43 19.69
C ARG A 650 7.07 -11.48 18.74
N SER A 651 7.74 -10.34 18.57
CA SER A 651 8.92 -10.25 17.69
C SER A 651 10.23 -10.62 18.39
N TYR A 652 11.11 -11.30 17.64
CA TYR A 652 12.49 -11.60 18.02
C TYR A 652 13.43 -11.12 16.91
N PHE A 653 14.73 -11.17 17.20
CA PHE A 653 15.73 -10.87 16.18
C PHE A 653 15.73 -11.87 15.02
N THR A 654 15.34 -13.14 15.27
CA THR A 654 15.44 -14.23 14.28
C THR A 654 14.10 -14.81 13.83
N LYS A 655 13.00 -14.51 14.53
CA LYS A 655 11.67 -15.04 14.23
C LYS A 655 10.60 -14.14 14.83
N ASP A 656 9.38 -14.26 14.33
CA ASP A 656 8.19 -13.65 14.94
C ASP A 656 7.21 -14.78 15.30
N VAL A 657 6.54 -14.66 16.45
CA VAL A 657 5.37 -15.48 16.78
C VAL A 657 4.13 -14.63 16.52
N TYR A 658 3.60 -14.79 15.31
CA TYR A 658 2.43 -14.10 14.81
C TYR A 658 1.16 -14.86 15.24
N THR A 659 0.28 -14.21 15.99
CA THR A 659 -0.91 -14.86 16.58
C THR A 659 -2.16 -14.05 16.27
N TYR A 660 -3.18 -14.70 15.71
CA TYR A 660 -4.51 -14.12 15.53
C TYR A 660 -5.58 -15.13 15.94
N ILE A 661 -6.78 -14.64 16.20
CA ILE A 661 -7.93 -15.48 16.51
C ILE A 661 -8.71 -15.70 15.21
N SER A 662 -8.78 -16.92 14.70
CA SER A 662 -9.53 -17.24 13.48
C SER A 662 -11.03 -17.39 13.69
N TYR A 663 -11.47 -17.66 14.92
CA TYR A 663 -12.88 -17.77 15.27
C TYR A 663 -13.13 -17.40 16.73
N ALA A 664 -14.15 -16.57 16.96
CA ALA A 664 -14.62 -16.14 18.27
C ALA A 664 -16.14 -16.34 18.37
N LEU A 665 -16.60 -16.87 19.51
CA LEU A 665 -18.02 -17.07 19.77
C LEU A 665 -18.72 -15.72 20.01
N ASN A 666 -19.85 -15.51 19.35
CA ASN A 666 -20.73 -14.37 19.58
C ASN A 666 -21.69 -14.70 20.72
N GLU A 667 -21.66 -13.95 21.81
CA GLU A 667 -22.48 -14.19 23.02
C GLU A 667 -23.99 -14.09 22.75
N THR A 668 -24.40 -13.43 21.66
CA THR A 668 -25.81 -13.34 21.26
C THR A 668 -26.33 -14.60 20.55
N ALA A 669 -25.44 -15.49 20.13
CA ALA A 669 -25.78 -16.75 19.47
C ALA A 669 -25.98 -17.88 20.50
N THR A 670 -27.03 -17.76 21.31
CA THR A 670 -27.64 -18.82 22.15
C THR A 670 -26.81 -19.47 23.27
N GLU A 671 -27.50 -19.84 24.35
CA GLU A 671 -26.96 -20.52 25.54
C GLU A 671 -25.99 -21.65 25.20
N ASP A 672 -24.87 -21.67 25.92
CA ASP A 672 -23.92 -22.79 25.91
C ASP A 672 -24.65 -24.09 26.27
N THR A 673 -25.00 -24.89 25.26
CA THR A 673 -25.59 -26.22 25.46
C THR A 673 -24.52 -27.28 25.73
N ALA A 674 -23.24 -26.93 25.60
CA ALA A 674 -22.12 -27.84 25.74
C ALA A 674 -21.49 -27.72 27.14
N GLN A 675 -22.10 -28.37 28.13
CA GLN A 675 -21.45 -28.50 29.44
C GLN A 675 -20.26 -29.46 29.36
N PHE A 676 -19.06 -28.97 29.66
CA PHE A 676 -17.89 -29.82 29.82
C PHE A 676 -18.03 -30.62 31.12
N LYS A 677 -18.41 -31.90 31.00
CA LYS A 677 -18.53 -32.81 32.14
C LYS A 677 -17.35 -33.76 32.13
N LEU A 678 -16.53 -33.70 33.18
CA LEU A 678 -15.48 -34.69 33.37
C LEU A 678 -16.15 -36.05 33.61
N VAL A 679 -15.86 -37.02 32.75
CA VAL A 679 -16.32 -38.40 32.90
C VAL A 679 -15.10 -39.28 33.05
N GLU A 680 -14.94 -39.83 34.24
CA GLU A 680 -13.91 -40.83 34.53
C GLU A 680 -14.39 -42.18 33.97
N LEU A 681 -13.57 -42.80 33.13
CA LEU A 681 -13.89 -44.06 32.46
C LEU A 681 -12.80 -45.08 32.73
N HIS A 682 -13.21 -46.31 33.04
CA HIS A 682 -12.34 -47.48 33.06
C HIS A 682 -12.36 -48.17 31.69
N GLU A 683 -11.36 -49.02 31.42
CA GLU A 683 -11.35 -49.84 30.21
C GLU A 683 -12.61 -50.72 30.15
N GLY A 684 -13.34 -50.64 29.03
CA GLY A 684 -14.63 -51.28 28.81
C GLY A 684 -15.84 -50.39 29.08
N ASP A 685 -15.68 -49.24 29.75
CA ASP A 685 -16.80 -48.34 30.05
C ASP A 685 -17.27 -47.58 28.80
N SER A 686 -18.57 -47.30 28.75
CA SER A 686 -19.19 -46.48 27.71
C SER A 686 -19.71 -45.17 28.27
N THR A 687 -19.48 -44.06 27.57
CA THR A 687 -20.11 -42.76 27.86
C THR A 687 -20.86 -42.23 26.65
N PHE A 688 -21.84 -41.36 26.88
CA PHE A 688 -22.62 -40.70 25.83
C PHE A 688 -22.11 -39.29 25.58
N TYR A 689 -22.08 -38.87 24.32
CA TYR A 689 -21.90 -37.47 23.89
C TYR A 689 -23.09 -37.05 23.02
N SER A 690 -23.14 -35.77 22.61
CA SER A 690 -24.31 -35.16 21.98
C SER A 690 -24.91 -35.93 20.79
N ASN A 691 -24.10 -36.66 20.02
CA ASN A 691 -24.53 -37.40 18.83
C ASN A 691 -24.12 -38.88 18.83
N GLY A 692 -23.79 -39.47 19.99
CA GLY A 692 -23.36 -40.87 20.04
C GLY A 692 -22.90 -41.36 21.41
N TYR A 693 -22.22 -42.50 21.41
CA TYR A 693 -21.54 -43.04 22.58
C TYR A 693 -20.10 -43.43 22.22
N ILE A 694 -19.22 -43.39 23.21
CA ILE A 694 -17.81 -43.78 23.11
C ILE A 694 -17.59 -44.90 24.12
N ILE A 695 -16.87 -45.95 23.71
CA ILE A 695 -16.39 -47.01 24.61
C ILE A 695 -14.89 -46.84 24.78
N LEU A 696 -14.41 -46.74 26.02
CA LEU A 696 -12.98 -46.74 26.30
C LEU A 696 -12.43 -48.16 26.18
N ASN A 697 -12.06 -48.58 24.97
CA ASN A 697 -11.66 -49.96 24.72
C ASN A 697 -10.36 -50.36 25.45
N LYS A 698 -9.37 -49.48 25.46
CA LYS A 698 -8.05 -49.70 26.08
C LYS A 698 -7.29 -48.39 26.20
N VAL A 699 -6.50 -48.23 27.25
CA VAL A 699 -5.54 -47.13 27.42
C VAL A 699 -4.14 -47.66 27.16
N GLU A 700 -3.64 -47.47 25.95
CA GLU A 700 -2.25 -47.83 25.60
C GLU A 700 -1.32 -46.66 25.88
N LYS A 701 -0.50 -46.79 26.92
CA LYS A 701 0.58 -45.85 27.21
C LYS A 701 1.78 -46.21 26.33
N ASN A 702 2.15 -45.33 25.40
CA ASN A 702 3.23 -45.50 24.42
C ASN A 702 3.02 -46.70 23.46
N PRO A 703 1.98 -46.68 22.60
CA PRO A 703 1.68 -47.78 21.71
C PRO A 703 2.79 -47.99 20.66
N SER A 704 3.42 -49.17 20.64
CA SER A 704 4.43 -49.54 19.66
C SER A 704 3.79 -50.03 18.36
N ASN A 705 3.24 -49.13 17.55
CA ASN A 705 2.73 -49.46 16.22
C ASN A 705 3.27 -48.51 15.15
N SER A 706 3.08 -48.87 13.88
CA SER A 706 3.61 -48.13 12.73
C SER A 706 3.07 -46.69 12.60
N ARG A 707 1.97 -46.33 13.30
CA ARG A 707 1.44 -44.96 13.37
C ARG A 707 2.03 -44.11 14.50
N TYR A 708 2.59 -44.73 15.56
CA TYR A 708 3.06 -44.05 16.76
C TYR A 708 4.50 -44.45 17.12
N ASN A 709 5.40 -44.34 16.13
CA ASN A 709 6.81 -44.72 16.29
C ASN A 709 7.61 -43.57 16.95
N TYR A 710 7.42 -43.40 18.26
CA TYR A 710 8.10 -42.37 19.05
C TYR A 710 9.62 -42.61 19.04
N LYS A 711 10.39 -41.65 18.55
CA LYS A 711 11.85 -41.66 18.67
C LYS A 711 12.22 -41.25 20.09
N SER A 712 13.40 -41.67 20.56
CA SER A 712 13.93 -41.27 21.87
C SER A 712 14.16 -39.75 22.02
N THR A 713 13.95 -38.98 20.95
CA THR A 713 14.02 -37.51 20.90
C THR A 713 12.67 -36.82 21.04
N ASP A 714 11.56 -37.56 21.09
CA ASP A 714 10.20 -37.00 21.04
C ASP A 714 9.62 -36.69 22.45
N LEU A 715 10.48 -36.34 23.42
CA LEU A 715 10.13 -35.95 24.80
C LEU A 715 10.38 -34.47 25.08
#